data_AF-A0A7W6XHJ5-F1
#
_entry.id   AF-A0A7W6XHJ5-F1
#
_cell.length_a   1.000
_cell.length_b   1.000
_cell.length_c   1.000
_cell.angle_alpha   90.00
_cell.angle_beta   90.00
_cell.angle_gamma   90.00
#
_symmetry.space_group_name_H-M   'P 1'
#
loop_
_entity.id
_entity.type
_entity.pdbx_description
1 polymer ?
#
loop_
_entity_poly.entity_id
_entity_poly.type
_entity_poly.pdbx_seq_one_letter_code
_entity_poly.pdbx_strand_id
1 'polypeptide(L)'
;MPFSSSPFASERAPSDRVPGAGVTAVLGPTNTGKTHLAIERMLAHPSGMIGLPLRLLAREVYNKIAGRVGAEAVALVTGEEKIKPRNPRYWVSTVEAMPRDLDLSFLAVDEVQIASDLERGHVFTDRILNRRGRDETLLLGAATMRPIIERLLPGVSMITRPRLSQLEFAGDRKITRQPRRTAIVAFSADEVYAIAELIRRQHGGAAVVLGSLSPRTRNAQVAMFQNGDVDYLVATDAVGMGLNLDVDHVAFASDRKFDGYQFRRLTPSEFAQIAGRAGRATRNGTFGTTGRCAPFEPELVNALQNHTFDPVKMLQWRNARLDFSSLGALQVSLNLAPGHEALTRAPVAEDMRVLDHAARDVEVRDIAHGKAAVERLWEACQVPDYRKLSPAAHAELVTTLYGFLMRKGCIPDAWFEAQITQADRIDGDIDTLSARIAQIRTWTFVANRPDWLKDPERWQGIAREVENKLSDALHERLTERFVDRRTSVLMRRLRENTSLNTEIGKTGEVIVEGHVIGRLDGFTFAPDAAEAGSDAKALQAAAQAVLAGEINTRAEKLGNAPDDQFVLTSEGIIRWTGDAVARLSAAEDALHPRIRIISDERLTGGPREKVQARLELWLKTHVEKLLGPMFELSKAEDVTGIARGIAYQLVEALGVLERPKIANELKDLDQPSRAVLRKYGVRFGAYHIYFPGLLKPAARALAALLWALKQDNVDLSSLSGAQHLASSGRTSFPVDKALPRDAYRVLGYKQAGERAVRVDILERLADLIRPALAWRENASGEKPAGAFDGRGFVVTQAMTSLTGSAGEDFASVLRALGYRMEKRPPLPQKPAVVETVAAETPPAEGSAESATETSTETAAEAVAGLPAEASTEAVAEPVTVEDAPGMELQDEPAQEAEPALEASPEAPVTPEDAPGIAPPAEEPAAPTETAGLEAAPAETAATEAAASPDAAAPVEASATPAEPELIEVWRPGGRHEDRKPRHERHRHQRHHHQRPQGGAEAGAAPAEGGAAQAADGAKPGQRHGGHRRDGGRDFRKPREGGEGAPRPEGRDDRNRRFEGKDRDNKGRDRDKGKFGGDRDKGRDNRGRDRDKGRDRQGGPSLRPYASSANPRERDRPADPNSPFAKLAALKEQLSGRKE
;
A
#
# COMPACT_ATOMS: atom_id res chain seq x y z
N MET A 1 11.87 -30.12 -63.09
CA MET A 1 13.29 -30.10 -63.46
C MET A 1 14.06 -30.95 -62.46
N PRO A 2 14.86 -31.95 -62.88
CA PRO A 2 15.67 -32.74 -61.95
C PRO A 2 16.87 -31.91 -61.45
N PHE A 3 17.10 -31.90 -60.14
CA PHE A 3 18.32 -31.31 -59.59
C PHE A 3 19.51 -32.24 -59.85
N SER A 4 20.29 -31.91 -60.87
CA SER A 4 21.54 -32.61 -61.18
C SER A 4 22.56 -32.41 -60.07
N SER A 5 23.23 -33.50 -59.69
CA SER A 5 24.38 -33.50 -58.78
C SER A 5 25.60 -32.82 -59.43
N SER A 6 25.68 -31.49 -59.34
CA SER A 6 26.77 -30.70 -59.91
C SER A 6 28.07 -30.89 -59.10
N PRO A 7 29.17 -31.40 -59.70
CA PRO A 7 30.43 -31.67 -59.00
C PRO A 7 31.31 -30.40 -58.89
N PHE A 8 30.70 -29.25 -58.55
CA PHE A 8 31.36 -27.95 -58.50
C PHE A 8 31.36 -27.33 -57.09
N ALA A 9 31.69 -28.14 -56.08
CA ALA A 9 32.51 -27.60 -55.00
C ALA A 9 33.88 -27.31 -55.63
N SER A 10 34.19 -26.03 -55.89
CA SER A 10 35.38 -25.68 -56.66
C SER A 10 36.64 -26.15 -55.96
N GLU A 11 37.32 -27.14 -56.55
CA GLU A 11 38.76 -27.33 -56.36
C GLU A 11 39.48 -26.13 -56.96
N ARG A 12 39.48 -25.01 -56.21
CA ARG A 12 40.58 -24.04 -56.33
C ARG A 12 41.83 -24.84 -56.01
N ALA A 13 42.66 -25.08 -57.02
CA ALA A 13 44.00 -25.61 -56.83
C ALA A 13 44.67 -24.86 -55.67
N PRO A 14 45.45 -25.54 -54.81
CA PRO A 14 45.99 -24.94 -53.59
C PRO A 14 46.80 -23.70 -53.97
N SER A 15 46.24 -22.52 -53.69
CA SER A 15 46.88 -21.27 -54.08
C SER A 15 48.13 -21.09 -53.24
N ASP A 16 49.23 -20.66 -53.84
CA ASP A 16 50.48 -20.28 -53.14
C ASP A 16 50.33 -19.06 -52.18
N ARG A 17 49.10 -18.64 -51.92
CA ARG A 17 48.73 -17.65 -50.91
C ARG A 17 48.56 -18.34 -49.56
N VAL A 18 49.30 -17.85 -48.57
CA VAL A 18 49.25 -18.29 -47.16
C VAL A 18 47.80 -18.26 -46.62
N PRO A 19 47.32 -19.22 -45.80
CA PRO A 19 45.88 -19.36 -45.47
C PRO A 19 45.15 -18.15 -44.85
N GLY A 20 45.88 -17.20 -44.26
CA GLY A 20 45.34 -15.93 -43.75
C GLY A 20 45.32 -14.77 -44.75
N ALA A 21 45.83 -14.93 -45.97
CA ALA A 21 45.84 -13.88 -46.98
C ALA A 21 44.40 -13.43 -47.34
N GLY A 22 44.14 -12.12 -47.31
CA GLY A 22 42.80 -11.55 -47.49
C GLY A 22 41.89 -11.63 -46.26
N VAL A 23 42.39 -12.16 -45.12
CA VAL A 23 41.67 -12.20 -43.84
C VAL A 23 42.19 -11.08 -42.93
N THR A 24 41.26 -10.33 -42.32
CA THR A 24 41.55 -9.36 -41.26
C THR A 24 40.77 -9.71 -40.00
N ALA A 25 41.48 -9.99 -38.91
CA ALA A 25 40.90 -10.21 -37.60
C ALA A 25 40.77 -8.88 -36.85
N VAL A 26 39.55 -8.44 -36.56
CA VAL A 26 39.25 -7.26 -35.75
C VAL A 26 38.89 -7.72 -34.34
N LEU A 27 39.80 -7.51 -33.39
CA LEU A 27 39.73 -8.12 -32.06
C LEU A 27 39.67 -7.08 -30.94
N GLY A 28 38.93 -7.37 -29.87
CA GLY A 28 38.78 -6.49 -28.71
C GLY A 28 37.60 -6.88 -27.81
N PRO A 29 37.43 -6.23 -26.64
CA PRO A 29 36.31 -6.48 -25.73
C PRO A 29 34.92 -6.15 -26.34
N THR A 30 33.85 -6.28 -25.55
CA THR A 30 32.52 -5.74 -25.89
C THR A 30 32.55 -4.20 -25.93
N ASN A 31 31.48 -3.57 -26.46
CA ASN A 31 31.39 -2.10 -26.62
C ASN A 31 32.61 -1.46 -27.35
N THR A 32 33.00 -2.05 -28.49
CA THR A 32 34.18 -1.67 -29.32
C THR A 32 33.85 -1.26 -30.77
N GLY A 33 32.58 -1.36 -31.17
CA GLY A 33 32.10 -1.01 -32.52
C GLY A 33 32.46 -2.00 -33.65
N LYS A 34 32.99 -3.20 -33.35
CA LYS A 34 33.43 -4.19 -34.35
C LYS A 34 32.36 -4.52 -35.41
N THR A 35 31.16 -4.89 -34.98
CA THR A 35 30.05 -5.26 -35.87
C THR A 35 29.58 -4.09 -36.72
N HIS A 36 29.64 -2.85 -36.21
CA HIS A 36 29.32 -1.65 -36.98
C HIS A 36 30.35 -1.39 -38.08
N LEU A 37 31.66 -1.51 -37.77
CA LEU A 37 32.73 -1.46 -38.77
C LEU A 37 32.53 -2.52 -39.87
N ALA A 38 32.16 -3.74 -39.49
CA ALA A 38 31.90 -4.80 -40.46
C ALA A 38 30.68 -4.52 -41.36
N ILE A 39 29.63 -3.87 -40.83
CA ILE A 39 28.49 -3.41 -41.64
C ILE A 39 28.91 -2.31 -42.62
N GLU A 40 29.68 -1.30 -42.19
CA GLU A 40 30.17 -0.26 -43.11
C GLU A 40 31.07 -0.84 -44.20
N ARG A 41 31.97 -1.77 -43.85
CA ARG A 41 32.81 -2.46 -44.84
C ARG A 41 31.97 -3.28 -45.80
N MET A 42 31.01 -4.08 -45.30
CA MET A 42 30.13 -4.88 -46.15
C MET A 42 29.35 -4.04 -47.17
N LEU A 43 28.85 -2.86 -46.77
CA LEU A 43 28.07 -1.98 -47.63
C LEU A 43 28.92 -1.16 -48.62
N ALA A 44 30.24 -1.12 -48.44
CA ALA A 44 31.17 -0.59 -49.42
C ALA A 44 31.51 -1.59 -50.55
N HIS A 45 31.15 -2.88 -50.40
CA HIS A 45 31.39 -3.92 -51.39
C HIS A 45 30.14 -4.20 -52.26
N PRO A 46 30.31 -4.69 -53.51
CA PRO A 46 29.17 -4.91 -54.41
C PRO A 46 28.22 -6.02 -53.92
N SER A 47 28.73 -7.03 -53.20
CA SER A 47 27.92 -8.03 -52.50
C SER A 47 28.64 -8.53 -51.25
N GLY A 48 27.89 -9.00 -50.25
CA GLY A 48 28.52 -9.45 -49.00
C GLY A 48 27.65 -10.25 -48.04
N MET A 49 28.30 -10.85 -47.05
CA MET A 49 27.66 -11.70 -46.05
C MET A 49 28.20 -11.45 -44.65
N ILE A 50 27.34 -11.52 -43.63
CA ILE A 50 27.72 -11.48 -42.22
C ILE A 50 27.03 -12.60 -41.43
N GLY A 51 27.84 -13.48 -40.83
CA GLY A 51 27.41 -14.54 -39.93
C GLY A 51 27.47 -14.07 -38.47
N LEU A 52 26.33 -14.17 -37.78
CA LEU A 52 26.15 -13.69 -36.41
C LEU A 52 25.80 -14.86 -35.47
N PRO A 53 26.17 -14.82 -34.18
CA PRO A 53 26.07 -16.00 -33.32
C PRO A 53 24.65 -16.28 -32.82
N LEU A 54 23.69 -15.39 -33.05
CA LEU A 54 22.32 -15.51 -32.53
C LEU A 54 21.31 -14.92 -33.52
N ARG A 55 20.12 -15.56 -33.62
CA ARG A 55 18.98 -15.10 -34.44
C ARG A 55 18.57 -13.66 -34.15
N LEU A 56 18.65 -13.23 -32.88
CA LEU A 56 18.34 -11.86 -32.46
C LEU A 56 19.32 -10.83 -33.08
N LEU A 57 20.63 -11.12 -33.07
CA LEU A 57 21.62 -10.27 -33.74
C LEU A 57 21.45 -10.31 -35.26
N ALA A 58 21.17 -11.47 -35.84
CA ALA A 58 20.87 -11.57 -37.28
C ALA A 58 19.66 -10.70 -37.66
N ARG A 59 18.60 -10.68 -36.85
CA ARG A 59 17.43 -9.81 -37.06
C ARG A 59 17.75 -8.33 -36.85
N GLU A 60 18.51 -7.97 -35.82
CA GLU A 60 18.94 -6.60 -35.54
C GLU A 60 19.81 -6.03 -36.68
N VAL A 61 20.78 -6.81 -37.16
CA VAL A 61 21.68 -6.43 -38.26
C VAL A 61 20.94 -6.40 -39.60
N TYR A 62 20.05 -7.36 -39.87
CA TYR A 62 19.15 -7.32 -41.03
C TYR A 62 18.33 -6.03 -41.06
N ASN A 63 17.65 -5.67 -39.96
CA ASN A 63 16.85 -4.45 -39.89
C ASN A 63 17.70 -3.19 -40.15
N LYS A 64 18.90 -3.10 -39.58
CA LYS A 64 19.83 -1.96 -39.78
C LYS A 64 20.33 -1.82 -41.22
N ILE A 65 20.50 -2.94 -41.94
CA ILE A 65 20.96 -2.93 -43.33
C ILE A 65 19.77 -2.66 -44.26
N ALA A 66 18.64 -3.33 -44.08
CA ALA A 66 17.42 -3.11 -44.87
C ALA A 66 16.95 -1.65 -44.78
N GLY A 67 17.07 -1.01 -43.61
CA GLY A 67 16.80 0.43 -43.43
C GLY A 67 17.79 1.39 -44.11
N ARG A 68 18.89 0.89 -44.70
CA ARG A 68 19.89 1.68 -45.45
C ARG A 68 19.94 1.40 -46.94
N VAL A 69 19.61 0.18 -47.38
CA VAL A 69 19.70 -0.24 -48.80
C VAL A 69 18.40 -0.82 -49.36
N GLY A 70 17.30 -0.77 -48.59
CA GLY A 70 16.01 -1.37 -48.95
C GLY A 70 15.94 -2.87 -48.64
N ALA A 71 14.74 -3.37 -48.35
CA ALA A 71 14.52 -4.78 -48.00
C ALA A 71 14.87 -5.73 -49.16
N GLU A 72 14.54 -5.37 -50.41
CA GLU A 72 14.82 -6.18 -51.60
C GLU A 72 16.31 -6.49 -51.83
N ALA A 73 17.21 -5.68 -51.27
CA ALA A 73 18.65 -5.89 -51.40
C ALA A 73 19.23 -6.87 -50.36
N VAL A 74 18.44 -7.34 -49.38
CA VAL A 74 18.95 -8.03 -48.17
C VAL A 74 18.20 -9.33 -47.90
N ALA A 75 18.94 -10.42 -47.71
CA ALA A 75 18.40 -11.68 -47.20
C ALA A 75 18.67 -11.84 -45.69
N LEU A 76 17.72 -12.47 -44.98
CA LEU A 76 17.89 -13.01 -43.63
C LEU A 76 17.81 -14.54 -43.68
N VAL A 77 18.79 -15.25 -43.13
CA VAL A 77 18.83 -16.72 -43.11
C VAL A 77 19.18 -17.24 -41.72
N THR A 78 18.20 -17.80 -41.00
CA THR A 78 18.42 -18.56 -39.76
C THR A 78 17.91 -20.00 -39.91
N GLY A 79 17.92 -20.80 -38.84
CA GLY A 79 17.40 -22.17 -38.89
C GLY A 79 15.88 -22.26 -38.98
N GLU A 80 15.19 -21.23 -38.49
CA GLU A 80 13.75 -21.19 -38.24
C GLU A 80 13.04 -20.08 -39.04
N GLU A 81 13.79 -19.12 -39.60
CA GLU A 81 13.26 -17.99 -40.35
C GLU A 81 14.15 -17.64 -41.55
N LYS A 82 13.54 -17.56 -42.72
CA LYS A 82 14.21 -17.21 -43.99
C LYS A 82 13.43 -16.09 -44.66
N ILE A 83 14.12 -15.02 -45.03
CA ILE A 83 13.60 -13.94 -45.88
C ILE A 83 14.58 -13.81 -47.03
N LYS A 84 14.13 -14.12 -48.24
CA LYS A 84 14.96 -14.10 -49.45
C LYS A 84 14.21 -13.35 -50.56
N PRO A 85 14.54 -12.07 -50.80
CA PRO A 85 14.11 -11.35 -52.00
C PRO A 85 14.54 -12.05 -53.29
N ARG A 86 14.13 -11.53 -54.45
CA ARG A 86 14.48 -12.14 -55.75
C ARG A 86 15.99 -12.09 -56.03
N ASN A 87 16.63 -10.93 -55.83
CA ASN A 87 18.06 -10.68 -56.08
C ASN A 87 18.78 -9.98 -54.90
N PRO A 88 18.93 -10.61 -53.72
CA PRO A 88 19.58 -10.01 -52.57
C PRO A 88 21.10 -9.89 -52.76
N ARG A 89 21.63 -8.67 -52.59
CA ARG A 89 23.08 -8.37 -52.63
C ARG A 89 23.79 -8.65 -51.31
N TYR A 90 23.08 -8.52 -50.20
CA TYR A 90 23.62 -8.68 -48.85
C TYR A 90 22.92 -9.81 -48.09
N TRP A 91 23.69 -10.59 -47.35
CA TRP A 91 23.21 -11.81 -46.69
C TRP A 91 23.54 -11.77 -45.19
N VAL A 92 22.50 -11.67 -44.36
CA VAL A 92 22.63 -11.68 -42.90
C VAL A 92 22.16 -13.05 -42.40
N SER A 93 23.02 -13.78 -41.69
CA SER A 93 22.69 -15.13 -41.25
C SER A 93 23.11 -15.44 -39.82
N THR A 94 22.63 -16.56 -39.28
CA THR A 94 23.41 -17.22 -38.22
C THR A 94 24.65 -17.90 -38.82
N VAL A 95 25.68 -18.14 -38.00
CA VAL A 95 26.93 -18.80 -38.45
C VAL A 95 26.68 -20.24 -38.92
N GLU A 96 25.71 -20.92 -38.30
CA GLU A 96 25.19 -22.23 -38.66
C GLU A 96 24.50 -22.21 -40.03
N ALA A 97 23.50 -21.33 -40.20
CA ALA A 97 22.68 -21.22 -41.40
C ALA A 97 23.34 -20.43 -42.54
N MET A 98 24.62 -20.10 -42.41
CA MET A 98 25.40 -19.38 -43.43
C MET A 98 25.46 -20.17 -44.75
N PRO A 99 24.95 -19.63 -45.87
CA PRO A 99 25.03 -20.27 -47.18
C PRO A 99 26.48 -20.58 -47.59
N ARG A 100 26.67 -21.79 -48.15
CA ARG A 100 28.00 -22.35 -48.48
C ARG A 100 28.33 -22.28 -49.98
N ASP A 101 27.30 -22.14 -50.79
CA ASP A 101 27.24 -22.10 -52.26
C ASP A 101 27.49 -20.70 -52.84
N LEU A 102 27.23 -19.64 -52.08
CA LEU A 102 27.35 -18.26 -52.56
C LEU A 102 28.82 -17.78 -52.63
N ASP A 103 29.18 -17.16 -53.77
CA ASP A 103 30.45 -16.49 -54.02
C ASP A 103 30.26 -14.96 -53.96
N LEU A 104 30.76 -14.34 -52.89
CA LEU A 104 30.48 -12.96 -52.51
C LEU A 104 31.76 -12.17 -52.28
N SER A 105 31.71 -10.86 -52.50
CA SER A 105 32.89 -9.99 -52.41
C SER A 105 33.40 -9.84 -50.97
N PHE A 106 32.49 -9.60 -50.03
CA PHE A 106 32.78 -9.49 -48.60
C PHE A 106 32.22 -10.66 -47.78
N LEU A 107 32.94 -11.13 -46.77
CA LEU A 107 32.43 -12.06 -45.76
C LEU A 107 32.89 -11.65 -44.35
N ALA A 108 31.98 -11.66 -43.37
CA ALA A 108 32.29 -11.48 -41.95
C ALA A 108 31.75 -12.63 -41.09
N VAL A 109 32.49 -12.98 -40.03
CA VAL A 109 32.06 -13.87 -38.95
C VAL A 109 32.22 -13.12 -37.62
N ASP A 110 31.15 -12.98 -36.85
CA ASP A 110 31.16 -12.28 -35.55
C ASP A 110 31.26 -13.24 -34.36
N GLU A 111 31.78 -12.73 -33.23
CA GLU A 111 32.08 -13.44 -31.98
C GLU A 111 32.88 -14.74 -32.17
N VAL A 112 33.95 -14.71 -32.97
CA VAL A 112 34.75 -15.90 -33.35
C VAL A 112 35.33 -16.71 -32.17
N GLN A 113 35.41 -16.15 -30.96
CA GLN A 113 35.76 -16.91 -29.75
C GLN A 113 34.78 -18.04 -29.42
N ILE A 114 33.56 -18.03 -29.96
CA ILE A 114 32.63 -19.17 -29.84
C ILE A 114 33.22 -20.44 -30.47
N ALA A 115 34.26 -20.35 -31.32
CA ALA A 115 35.00 -21.52 -31.78
C ALA A 115 35.61 -22.39 -30.66
N SER A 116 35.77 -21.88 -29.42
CA SER A 116 36.15 -22.71 -28.27
C SER A 116 34.98 -23.45 -27.58
N ASP A 117 33.73 -23.10 -27.89
CA ASP A 117 32.52 -23.65 -27.27
C ASP A 117 32.29 -25.15 -27.59
N LEU A 118 31.99 -25.92 -26.54
CA LEU A 118 31.91 -27.39 -26.57
C LEU A 118 30.78 -27.96 -27.45
N GLU A 119 29.73 -27.20 -27.71
CA GLU A 119 28.54 -27.67 -28.43
C GLU A 119 28.60 -27.23 -29.91
N ARG A 120 28.67 -25.91 -30.15
CA ARG A 120 28.56 -25.31 -31.48
C ARG A 120 29.85 -24.69 -32.02
N GLY A 121 30.92 -24.62 -31.22
CA GLY A 121 32.18 -24.00 -31.64
C GLY A 121 32.80 -24.62 -32.89
N HIS A 122 32.57 -25.91 -33.12
CA HIS A 122 33.02 -26.62 -34.32
C HIS A 122 32.52 -25.98 -35.63
N VAL A 123 31.33 -25.33 -35.62
CA VAL A 123 30.78 -24.61 -36.77
C VAL A 123 31.56 -23.31 -37.02
N PHE A 124 31.90 -22.58 -35.97
CA PHE A 124 32.68 -21.34 -36.07
C PHE A 124 34.10 -21.65 -36.59
N THR A 125 34.73 -22.71 -36.09
CA THR A 125 36.01 -23.22 -36.61
C THR A 125 35.95 -23.55 -38.10
N ASP A 126 34.89 -24.23 -38.57
CA ASP A 126 34.66 -24.49 -40.01
C ASP A 126 34.56 -23.19 -40.83
N ARG A 127 33.88 -22.14 -40.32
CA ARG A 127 33.83 -20.84 -41.01
C ARG A 127 35.18 -20.11 -41.02
N ILE A 128 35.90 -20.09 -39.89
CA ILE A 128 37.22 -19.46 -39.74
C ILE A 128 38.23 -20.10 -40.72
N LEU A 129 38.23 -21.43 -40.82
CA LEU A 129 39.16 -22.15 -41.70
C LEU A 129 38.73 -22.09 -43.18
N ASN A 130 37.46 -22.38 -43.48
CA ASN A 130 37.03 -22.79 -44.82
C ASN A 130 36.12 -21.79 -45.58
N ARG A 131 35.77 -20.62 -45.01
CA ARG A 131 34.98 -19.59 -45.71
C ARG A 131 35.74 -18.28 -45.89
N ARG A 132 35.61 -17.66 -47.07
CA ARG A 132 36.25 -16.40 -47.47
C ARG A 132 35.29 -15.62 -48.37
N GLY A 133 35.37 -14.29 -48.32
CA GLY A 133 34.93 -13.44 -49.43
C GLY A 133 35.99 -13.43 -50.55
N ARG A 134 35.64 -12.98 -51.75
CA ARG A 134 36.61 -12.81 -52.86
C ARG A 134 37.64 -11.72 -52.55
N ASP A 135 37.17 -10.62 -51.98
CA ASP A 135 37.90 -9.35 -51.90
C ASP A 135 38.29 -9.00 -50.45
N GLU A 136 37.41 -9.29 -49.48
CA GLU A 136 37.68 -9.08 -48.05
C GLU A 136 37.01 -10.15 -47.16
N THR A 137 37.75 -10.66 -46.16
CA THR A 137 37.20 -11.50 -45.10
C THR A 137 37.50 -10.90 -43.72
N LEU A 138 36.46 -10.64 -42.90
CA LEU A 138 36.61 -10.17 -41.52
C LEU A 138 36.29 -11.26 -40.49
N LEU A 139 37.16 -11.39 -39.49
CA LEU A 139 36.91 -12.21 -38.29
C LEU A 139 36.80 -11.28 -37.09
N LEU A 140 35.63 -11.19 -36.45
CA LEU A 140 35.37 -10.26 -35.35
C LEU A 140 35.26 -11.03 -34.03
N GLY A 141 35.90 -10.57 -32.95
CA GLY A 141 35.77 -11.24 -31.66
C GLY A 141 36.61 -10.67 -30.53
N ALA A 142 36.86 -11.49 -29.51
CA ALA A 142 37.64 -11.17 -28.32
C ALA A 142 39.16 -11.15 -28.60
N ALA A 143 39.90 -10.31 -27.87
CA ALA A 143 41.37 -10.21 -27.97
C ALA A 143 42.09 -11.53 -27.66
N THR A 144 41.49 -12.39 -26.82
CA THR A 144 42.00 -13.73 -26.45
C THR A 144 42.15 -14.69 -27.63
N MET A 145 41.48 -14.42 -28.76
CA MET A 145 41.59 -15.23 -29.99
C MET A 145 42.83 -14.91 -30.83
N ARG A 146 43.57 -13.83 -30.53
CA ARG A 146 44.70 -13.40 -31.37
C ARG A 146 45.74 -14.52 -31.60
N PRO A 147 46.32 -15.18 -30.57
CA PRO A 147 47.43 -16.10 -30.79
C PRO A 147 47.05 -17.40 -31.50
N ILE A 148 45.76 -17.77 -31.47
CA ILE A 148 45.25 -18.98 -32.13
C ILE A 148 44.82 -18.69 -33.57
N ILE A 149 44.30 -17.50 -33.87
CA ILE A 149 44.05 -17.06 -35.25
C ILE A 149 45.38 -16.83 -35.99
N GLU A 150 46.39 -16.22 -35.35
CA GLU A 150 47.75 -16.05 -35.95
C GLU A 150 48.41 -17.40 -36.29
N ARG A 151 48.14 -18.45 -35.51
CA ARG A 151 48.68 -19.80 -35.75
C ARG A 151 47.91 -20.57 -36.82
N LEU A 152 46.58 -20.54 -36.77
CA LEU A 152 45.71 -21.25 -37.72
C LEU A 152 45.67 -20.59 -39.11
N LEU A 153 45.83 -19.27 -39.18
CA LEU A 153 45.77 -18.49 -40.41
C LEU A 153 47.01 -17.59 -40.56
N PRO A 154 48.21 -18.15 -40.85
CA PRO A 154 49.40 -17.33 -41.05
C PRO A 154 49.20 -16.32 -42.19
N GLY A 155 49.73 -15.11 -42.02
CA GLY A 155 49.53 -13.98 -42.96
C GLY A 155 48.22 -13.20 -42.76
N VAL A 156 47.42 -13.50 -41.73
CA VAL A 156 46.25 -12.72 -41.31
C VAL A 156 46.62 -11.30 -40.85
N SER A 157 45.83 -10.30 -41.24
CA SER A 157 45.95 -8.93 -40.71
C SER A 157 45.25 -8.81 -39.35
N MET A 158 45.83 -8.06 -38.41
CA MET A 158 45.37 -7.95 -37.02
C MET A 158 45.06 -6.51 -36.64
N ILE A 159 43.81 -6.23 -36.28
CA ILE A 159 43.34 -4.89 -35.84
C ILE A 159 42.76 -5.00 -34.42
N THR A 160 43.45 -4.43 -33.44
CA THR A 160 42.95 -4.35 -32.05
C THR A 160 42.08 -3.09 -31.87
N ARG A 161 40.93 -3.20 -31.20
CA ARG A 161 40.09 -2.07 -30.81
C ARG A 161 39.88 -1.98 -29.29
N PRO A 162 40.22 -0.85 -28.63
CA PRO A 162 39.92 -0.63 -27.21
C PRO A 162 38.43 -0.37 -26.99
N ARG A 163 37.95 -0.60 -25.75
CA ARG A 163 36.57 -0.33 -25.35
C ARG A 163 36.28 1.17 -25.35
N LEU A 164 35.04 1.55 -25.68
CA LEU A 164 34.60 2.95 -25.80
C LEU A 164 34.25 3.63 -24.46
N SER A 165 34.12 2.87 -23.37
CA SER A 165 33.83 3.35 -22.00
C SER A 165 34.51 2.50 -20.94
N GLN A 166 34.68 3.03 -19.74
CA GLN A 166 35.28 2.30 -18.62
C GLN A 166 34.25 1.39 -17.91
N LEU A 167 34.77 0.40 -17.18
CA LEU A 167 33.99 -0.52 -16.37
C LEU A 167 34.53 -0.53 -14.94
N GLU A 168 33.69 -0.21 -13.98
CA GLU A 168 34.09 0.00 -12.58
C GLU A 168 33.42 -1.02 -11.64
N PHE A 169 34.17 -1.52 -10.66
CA PHE A 169 33.64 -2.44 -9.66
C PHE A 169 32.99 -1.66 -8.50
N ALA A 170 31.69 -1.87 -8.30
CA ALA A 170 30.84 -1.10 -7.37
C ALA A 170 30.59 -1.80 -6.01
N GLY A 171 31.36 -2.85 -5.71
CA GLY A 171 31.29 -3.65 -4.49
C GLY A 171 30.19 -4.72 -4.49
N ASP A 172 29.98 -5.33 -3.33
CA ASP A 172 28.80 -6.15 -3.05
C ASP A 172 27.61 -5.26 -2.65
N ARG A 173 26.41 -5.61 -3.10
CA ARG A 173 25.16 -4.94 -2.71
C ARG A 173 24.04 -5.94 -2.52
N LYS A 174 23.17 -5.72 -1.53
CA LYS A 174 21.93 -6.52 -1.40
C LYS A 174 21.04 -6.30 -2.61
N ILE A 175 20.31 -7.34 -3.05
CA ILE A 175 19.34 -7.28 -4.17
C ILE A 175 18.39 -6.09 -3.99
N THR A 176 17.94 -5.88 -2.75
CA THR A 176 17.03 -4.81 -2.32
C THR A 176 17.60 -3.39 -2.44
N ARG A 177 18.90 -3.23 -2.70
CA ARG A 177 19.67 -1.97 -2.73
C ARG A 177 20.48 -1.81 -4.03
N GLN A 178 20.11 -2.52 -5.09
CA GLN A 178 20.71 -2.30 -6.40
C GLN A 178 20.32 -0.92 -6.95
N PRO A 179 21.18 -0.27 -7.76
CA PRO A 179 20.80 0.96 -8.44
C PRO A 179 19.74 0.69 -9.51
N ARG A 180 19.05 1.74 -9.96
CA ARG A 180 18.14 1.67 -11.11
C ARG A 180 18.93 1.34 -12.40
N ARG A 181 18.25 0.76 -13.40
CA ARG A 181 18.83 0.16 -14.63
C ARG A 181 19.86 -0.95 -14.35
N THR A 182 19.62 -1.77 -13.33
CA THR A 182 20.45 -2.95 -13.04
C THR A 182 19.97 -4.18 -13.81
N ALA A 183 20.90 -4.89 -14.44
CA ALA A 183 20.72 -6.28 -14.84
C ALA A 183 21.27 -7.21 -13.75
N ILE A 184 20.41 -7.98 -13.10
CA ILE A 184 20.77 -9.01 -12.11
C ILE A 184 20.90 -10.35 -12.82
N VAL A 185 22.06 -11.00 -12.71
CA VAL A 185 22.37 -12.22 -13.47
C VAL A 185 22.53 -13.42 -12.55
N ALA A 186 21.75 -14.47 -12.82
CA ALA A 186 21.77 -15.77 -12.15
C ALA A 186 21.90 -16.90 -13.19
N PHE A 187 21.98 -18.17 -12.76
CA PHE A 187 22.26 -19.29 -13.69
C PHE A 187 21.28 -20.48 -13.59
N SER A 188 20.14 -20.30 -12.93
CA SER A 188 18.96 -21.16 -13.07
C SER A 188 17.69 -20.32 -13.29
N ALA A 189 16.65 -20.93 -13.86
CA ALA A 189 15.34 -20.29 -13.99
C ALA A 189 14.74 -19.98 -12.60
N ASP A 190 14.89 -20.90 -11.65
CA ASP A 190 14.39 -20.76 -10.28
C ASP A 190 15.00 -19.55 -9.56
N GLU A 191 16.32 -19.32 -9.70
CA GLU A 191 16.96 -18.13 -9.14
C GLU A 191 16.47 -16.86 -9.81
N VAL A 192 16.31 -16.84 -11.14
CA VAL A 192 15.78 -15.69 -11.87
C VAL A 192 14.34 -15.38 -11.43
N TYR A 193 13.45 -16.37 -11.34
CA TYR A 193 12.08 -16.19 -10.88
C TYR A 193 12.01 -15.73 -9.41
N ALA A 194 12.84 -16.31 -8.52
CA ALA A 194 12.88 -15.91 -7.11
C ALA A 194 13.40 -14.49 -6.90
N ILE A 195 14.38 -14.05 -7.70
CA ILE A 195 14.92 -12.69 -7.66
C ILE A 195 13.92 -11.70 -8.28
N ALA A 196 13.26 -12.05 -9.40
CA ALA A 196 12.24 -11.20 -10.01
C ALA A 196 11.03 -10.98 -9.11
N GLU A 197 10.56 -12.04 -8.43
CA GLU A 197 9.50 -11.96 -7.40
C GLU A 197 9.92 -11.08 -6.20
N LEU A 198 11.19 -11.18 -5.75
CA LEU A 198 11.72 -10.33 -4.68
C LEU A 198 11.81 -8.86 -5.09
N ILE A 199 12.20 -8.56 -6.34
CA ILE A 199 12.26 -7.20 -6.88
C ILE A 199 10.85 -6.63 -7.07
N ARG A 200 9.89 -7.40 -7.61
CA ARG A 200 8.47 -6.98 -7.74
C ARG A 200 7.91 -6.48 -6.41
N ARG A 201 8.11 -7.24 -5.33
CA ARG A 201 7.64 -6.92 -3.97
C ARG A 201 8.29 -5.69 -3.32
N GLN A 202 9.28 -5.05 -3.94
CA GLN A 202 10.06 -3.97 -3.35
C GLN A 202 10.27 -2.75 -4.26
N HIS A 203 10.16 -2.95 -5.59
CA HIS A 203 10.44 -1.93 -6.62
C HIS A 203 9.39 -1.92 -7.74
N GLY A 204 8.21 -2.53 -7.52
CA GLY A 204 7.09 -2.56 -8.48
C GLY A 204 7.23 -3.60 -9.59
N GLY A 205 8.43 -3.91 -10.10
CA GLY A 205 8.57 -4.96 -11.11
C GLY A 205 9.98 -5.22 -11.63
N ALA A 206 10.13 -6.34 -12.33
CA ALA A 206 11.32 -6.71 -13.06
C ALA A 206 10.99 -7.42 -14.38
N ALA A 207 11.74 -7.09 -15.44
CA ALA A 207 11.74 -7.87 -16.67
C ALA A 207 12.51 -9.17 -16.48
N VAL A 208 12.09 -10.25 -17.15
CA VAL A 208 12.70 -11.59 -17.05
C VAL A 208 13.23 -12.06 -18.41
N VAL A 209 14.51 -12.42 -18.47
CA VAL A 209 15.19 -12.91 -19.69
C VAL A 209 15.94 -14.22 -19.44
N LEU A 210 15.32 -15.33 -19.84
CA LEU A 210 15.96 -16.65 -19.87
C LEU A 210 16.41 -17.02 -21.29
N GLY A 211 17.47 -17.84 -21.40
CA GLY A 211 17.93 -18.37 -22.69
C GLY A 211 16.90 -19.22 -23.44
N SER A 212 15.96 -19.84 -22.72
CA SER A 212 14.85 -20.65 -23.26
C SER A 212 13.77 -19.83 -23.98
N LEU A 213 13.51 -18.59 -23.54
CA LEU A 213 12.41 -17.75 -24.04
C LEU A 213 12.45 -17.57 -25.56
N SER A 214 11.28 -17.40 -26.19
CA SER A 214 11.22 -17.08 -27.62
C SER A 214 11.88 -15.72 -27.93
N PRO A 215 12.36 -15.50 -29.17
CA PRO A 215 12.84 -14.20 -29.59
C PRO A 215 11.81 -13.08 -29.36
N ARG A 216 10.52 -13.39 -29.52
CA ARG A 216 9.39 -12.47 -29.36
C ARG A 216 9.17 -12.11 -27.89
N THR A 217 8.99 -13.11 -27.00
CA THR A 217 8.85 -12.91 -25.55
C THR A 217 10.05 -12.15 -24.97
N ARG A 218 11.27 -12.52 -25.40
CA ARG A 218 12.51 -11.90 -24.94
C ARG A 218 12.62 -10.44 -25.36
N ASN A 219 12.29 -10.12 -26.62
CA ASN A 219 12.28 -8.75 -27.09
C ASN A 219 11.23 -7.89 -26.38
N ALA A 220 10.04 -8.44 -26.10
CA ALA A 220 8.99 -7.72 -25.37
C ALA A 220 9.37 -7.43 -23.91
N GLN A 221 9.96 -8.40 -23.20
CA GLN A 221 10.52 -8.20 -21.86
C GLN A 221 11.68 -7.19 -21.84
N VAL A 222 12.52 -7.19 -22.89
CA VAL A 222 13.61 -6.22 -23.05
C VAL A 222 13.11 -4.81 -23.41
N ALA A 223 12.04 -4.70 -24.20
CA ALA A 223 11.42 -3.42 -24.54
C ALA A 223 10.84 -2.73 -23.29
N MET A 224 10.12 -3.49 -22.45
CA MET A 224 9.60 -3.03 -21.16
C MET A 224 10.69 -2.43 -20.25
N PHE A 225 11.85 -3.08 -20.17
CA PHE A 225 13.02 -2.55 -19.44
C PHE A 225 13.64 -1.31 -20.13
N GLN A 226 13.67 -1.26 -21.45
CA GLN A 226 14.24 -0.13 -22.20
C GLN A 226 13.36 1.13 -22.13
N ASN A 227 12.04 0.98 -22.24
CA ASN A 227 11.02 2.01 -22.10
C ASN A 227 10.99 2.61 -20.68
N GLY A 228 11.52 1.89 -19.68
CA GLY A 228 11.51 2.33 -18.28
C GLY A 228 10.23 1.94 -17.52
N ASP A 229 9.40 1.05 -18.09
CA ASP A 229 8.25 0.46 -17.40
C ASP A 229 8.72 -0.44 -16.23
N VAL A 230 9.96 -0.95 -16.27
CA VAL A 230 10.66 -1.56 -15.12
C VAL A 230 12.11 -1.11 -15.05
N ASP A 231 12.61 -0.81 -13.85
CA ASP A 231 14.01 -0.37 -13.61
C ASP A 231 15.02 -1.53 -13.53
N TYR A 232 14.54 -2.77 -13.50
CA TYR A 232 15.36 -3.96 -13.25
C TYR A 232 15.10 -5.05 -14.28
N LEU A 233 16.17 -5.71 -14.68
CA LEU A 233 16.17 -6.88 -15.55
C LEU A 233 16.79 -8.05 -14.79
N VAL A 234 16.12 -9.19 -14.70
CA VAL A 234 16.66 -10.41 -14.09
C VAL A 234 16.82 -11.48 -15.17
N ALA A 235 18.03 -12.04 -15.30
CA ALA A 235 18.36 -12.84 -16.48
C ALA A 235 19.40 -13.94 -16.23
N THR A 236 19.57 -14.81 -17.24
CA THR A 236 20.74 -15.69 -17.33
C THR A 236 21.88 -15.09 -18.18
N ASP A 237 22.95 -15.86 -18.35
CA ASP A 237 24.00 -15.66 -19.38
C ASP A 237 23.48 -15.29 -20.79
N ALA A 238 22.22 -15.55 -21.12
CA ALA A 238 21.54 -15.06 -22.32
C ALA A 238 21.58 -13.53 -22.50
N VAL A 239 21.79 -12.74 -21.44
CA VAL A 239 22.06 -11.29 -21.53
C VAL A 239 23.50 -10.99 -21.99
N GLY A 240 24.45 -11.87 -21.72
CA GLY A 240 25.85 -11.75 -22.17
C GLY A 240 26.00 -11.79 -23.70
N MET A 241 25.01 -12.31 -24.43
CA MET A 241 25.06 -12.44 -25.90
C MET A 241 23.75 -11.99 -26.57
N GLY A 242 23.89 -11.06 -27.52
CA GLY A 242 22.87 -10.83 -28.56
C GLY A 242 21.60 -10.09 -28.17
N LEU A 243 21.65 -9.28 -27.11
CA LEU A 243 20.68 -8.21 -26.86
C LEU A 243 21.41 -6.87 -26.81
N ASN A 244 20.90 -5.87 -27.53
CA ASN A 244 21.23 -4.46 -27.32
C ASN A 244 20.46 -3.98 -26.08
N LEU A 245 21.17 -3.65 -25.00
CA LEU A 245 20.61 -3.26 -23.71
C LEU A 245 21.27 -1.96 -23.23
N ASP A 246 20.48 -1.06 -22.66
CA ASP A 246 20.97 0.15 -21.96
C ASP A 246 20.93 -0.12 -20.45
N VAL A 247 22.02 -0.68 -19.94
CA VAL A 247 22.19 -1.15 -18.55
C VAL A 247 23.37 -0.39 -17.94
N ASP A 248 23.15 0.25 -16.80
CA ASP A 248 24.19 1.05 -16.13
C ASP A 248 24.96 0.22 -15.08
N HIS A 249 24.33 -0.85 -14.55
CA HIS A 249 24.91 -1.76 -13.56
C HIS A 249 24.62 -3.24 -13.86
N VAL A 250 25.62 -4.12 -13.72
CA VAL A 250 25.45 -5.58 -13.78
C VAL A 250 25.79 -6.22 -12.43
N ALA A 251 24.80 -6.85 -11.81
CA ALA A 251 24.92 -7.49 -10.50
C ALA A 251 24.88 -9.02 -10.61
N PHE A 252 25.97 -9.71 -10.26
CA PHE A 252 26.01 -11.18 -10.27
C PHE A 252 25.38 -11.75 -8.99
N ALA A 253 24.30 -12.52 -9.12
CA ALA A 253 23.60 -13.16 -8.01
C ALA A 253 24.18 -14.54 -7.64
N SER A 254 24.94 -15.13 -8.56
CA SER A 254 25.70 -16.39 -8.43
C SER A 254 26.99 -16.28 -9.25
N ASP A 255 27.99 -17.12 -8.95
CA ASP A 255 29.26 -17.24 -9.69
C ASP A 255 29.45 -18.61 -10.37
N ARG A 256 28.41 -19.46 -10.32
CA ARG A 256 28.44 -20.84 -10.83
C ARG A 256 27.29 -21.10 -11.79
N LYS A 257 27.55 -21.87 -12.85
CA LYS A 257 26.53 -22.35 -13.80
C LYS A 257 26.68 -23.85 -14.08
N PHE A 258 25.60 -24.45 -14.56
CA PHE A 258 25.63 -25.78 -15.16
C PHE A 258 26.15 -25.68 -16.60
N ASP A 259 27.13 -26.50 -16.97
CA ASP A 259 27.73 -26.53 -18.32
C ASP A 259 27.25 -27.70 -19.20
N GLY A 260 26.11 -28.29 -18.85
CA GLY A 260 25.60 -29.53 -19.45
C GLY A 260 26.08 -30.80 -18.76
N TYR A 261 27.18 -30.73 -17.99
CA TYR A 261 27.76 -31.89 -17.30
C TYR A 261 27.91 -31.66 -15.78
N GLN A 262 28.28 -30.45 -15.34
CA GLN A 262 28.55 -30.14 -13.94
C GLN A 262 28.30 -28.66 -13.58
N PHE A 263 28.15 -28.37 -12.28
CA PHE A 263 28.03 -27.01 -11.75
C PHE A 263 29.41 -26.39 -11.45
N ARG A 264 30.07 -25.83 -12.46
CA ARG A 264 31.38 -25.16 -12.34
C ARG A 264 31.26 -23.65 -12.05
N ARG A 265 32.35 -23.01 -11.63
CA ARG A 265 32.46 -21.54 -11.64
C ARG A 265 32.48 -21.02 -13.09
N LEU A 266 32.07 -19.76 -13.28
CA LEU A 266 32.32 -19.01 -14.51
C LEU A 266 33.82 -18.79 -14.72
N THR A 267 34.25 -18.75 -15.97
CA THR A 267 35.57 -18.29 -16.37
C THR A 267 35.64 -16.74 -16.38
N PRO A 268 36.83 -16.12 -16.25
CA PRO A 268 36.97 -14.66 -16.37
C PRO A 268 36.39 -14.09 -17.67
N SER A 269 36.49 -14.84 -18.78
CA SER A 269 35.90 -14.47 -20.07
C SER A 269 34.37 -14.45 -20.06
N GLU A 270 33.72 -15.40 -19.37
CA GLU A 270 32.26 -15.44 -19.21
C GLU A 270 31.78 -14.29 -18.31
N PHE A 271 32.49 -14.00 -17.20
CA PHE A 271 32.25 -12.79 -16.41
C PHE A 271 32.40 -11.52 -17.25
N ALA A 272 33.44 -11.42 -18.07
CA ALA A 272 33.73 -10.25 -18.90
C ALA A 272 32.66 -10.00 -19.98
N GLN A 273 32.11 -11.07 -20.56
CA GLN A 273 31.05 -11.00 -21.56
C GLN A 273 29.72 -10.52 -20.96
N ILE A 274 29.46 -10.83 -19.69
CA ILE A 274 28.26 -10.42 -18.95
C ILE A 274 28.44 -9.02 -18.35
N ALA A 275 29.52 -8.76 -17.60
CA ALA A 275 29.84 -7.44 -17.02
C ALA A 275 30.08 -6.38 -18.11
N GLY A 276 30.60 -6.79 -19.27
CA GLY A 276 30.76 -5.97 -20.47
C GLY A 276 29.45 -5.58 -21.17
N ARG A 277 28.29 -5.86 -20.57
CA ARG A 277 26.97 -5.30 -20.93
C ARG A 277 26.63 -4.03 -20.15
N ALA A 278 27.31 -3.74 -19.04
CA ALA A 278 27.16 -2.47 -18.31
C ALA A 278 27.88 -1.33 -19.05
N GLY A 279 27.21 -0.19 -19.21
CA GLY A 279 27.73 0.98 -19.92
C GLY A 279 27.70 0.81 -21.44
N ARG A 280 27.35 1.89 -22.16
CA ARG A 280 27.05 1.85 -23.60
C ARG A 280 27.63 3.06 -24.32
N ALA A 281 28.24 2.83 -25.49
CA ALA A 281 29.02 3.85 -26.22
C ALA A 281 30.05 4.49 -25.28
N THR A 282 29.92 5.79 -24.98
CA THR A 282 30.79 6.56 -24.07
C THR A 282 30.34 6.56 -22.61
N ARG A 283 29.15 6.04 -22.27
CA ARG A 283 28.71 5.94 -20.86
C ARG A 283 29.49 4.82 -20.15
N ASN A 284 30.16 5.17 -19.04
CA ASN A 284 30.78 4.18 -18.16
C ASN A 284 29.73 3.20 -17.61
N GLY A 285 30.15 1.97 -17.35
CA GLY A 285 29.34 0.93 -16.72
C GLY A 285 29.89 0.52 -15.37
N THR A 286 29.05 -0.06 -14.53
CA THR A 286 29.47 -0.63 -13.25
C THR A 286 29.10 -2.11 -13.14
N PHE A 287 29.85 -2.88 -12.35
CA PHE A 287 29.51 -4.27 -12.04
C PHE A 287 29.75 -4.58 -10.56
N GLY A 288 29.06 -5.58 -10.01
CA GLY A 288 29.12 -5.93 -8.60
C GLY A 288 28.55 -7.31 -8.30
N THR A 289 28.56 -7.71 -7.03
CA THR A 289 28.00 -8.98 -6.56
C THR A 289 26.74 -8.76 -5.73
N THR A 290 25.86 -9.77 -5.69
CA THR A 290 24.59 -9.69 -4.98
C THR A 290 24.05 -11.05 -4.55
N GLY A 291 22.97 -11.05 -3.77
CA GLY A 291 22.23 -12.26 -3.41
C GLY A 291 23.07 -13.25 -2.61
N ARG A 292 23.51 -14.33 -3.28
CA ARG A 292 24.34 -15.40 -2.70
C ARG A 292 25.74 -15.48 -3.33
N CYS A 293 26.07 -14.61 -4.28
CA CYS A 293 27.40 -14.52 -4.87
C CYS A 293 28.40 -14.02 -3.82
N ALA A 294 29.50 -14.76 -3.63
CA ALA A 294 30.62 -14.28 -2.84
C ALA A 294 31.25 -13.03 -3.51
N PRO A 295 31.85 -12.10 -2.75
CA PRO A 295 32.68 -11.03 -3.32
C PRO A 295 33.74 -11.58 -4.28
N PHE A 296 34.07 -10.81 -5.32
CA PHE A 296 35.09 -11.21 -6.30
C PHE A 296 36.50 -10.99 -5.76
N GLU A 297 37.40 -11.91 -6.10
CA GLU A 297 38.83 -11.79 -5.81
C GLU A 297 39.43 -10.54 -6.50
N PRO A 298 40.39 -9.82 -5.88
CA PRO A 298 40.99 -8.62 -6.47
C PRO A 298 41.58 -8.83 -7.87
N GLU A 299 42.15 -10.00 -8.14
CA GLU A 299 42.72 -10.39 -9.43
C GLU A 299 41.63 -10.52 -10.51
N LEU A 300 40.47 -11.07 -10.17
CA LEU A 300 39.33 -11.17 -11.07
C LEU A 300 38.73 -9.79 -11.36
N VAL A 301 38.60 -8.94 -10.34
CA VAL A 301 38.17 -7.54 -10.50
C VAL A 301 39.12 -6.80 -11.45
N ASN A 302 40.43 -6.88 -11.21
CA ASN A 302 41.46 -6.25 -12.05
C ASN A 302 41.39 -6.75 -13.51
N ALA A 303 41.32 -8.06 -13.72
CA ALA A 303 41.17 -8.68 -15.04
C ALA A 303 39.92 -8.16 -15.80
N LEU A 304 38.80 -8.00 -15.09
CA LEU A 304 37.54 -7.53 -15.67
C LEU A 304 37.57 -6.04 -16.04
N GLN A 305 38.15 -5.19 -15.19
CA GLN A 305 38.30 -3.76 -15.47
C GLN A 305 39.31 -3.48 -16.60
N ASN A 306 40.45 -4.17 -16.59
CA ASN A 306 41.54 -4.00 -17.56
C ASN A 306 41.41 -4.93 -18.79
N HIS A 307 40.28 -5.63 -18.94
CA HIS A 307 39.97 -6.54 -20.06
C HIS A 307 41.09 -7.53 -20.41
N THR A 308 41.83 -8.01 -19.40
CA THR A 308 43.02 -8.84 -19.54
C THR A 308 42.70 -10.28 -19.12
N PHE A 309 42.73 -11.21 -20.07
CA PHE A 309 42.30 -12.61 -19.89
C PHE A 309 43.24 -13.58 -20.62
N ASP A 310 43.23 -14.85 -20.19
CA ASP A 310 43.99 -15.91 -20.83
C ASP A 310 43.62 -16.07 -22.33
N PRO A 311 44.61 -16.25 -23.23
CA PRO A 311 44.35 -16.52 -24.63
C PRO A 311 43.74 -17.92 -24.85
N VAL A 312 42.91 -18.05 -25.87
CA VAL A 312 42.27 -19.32 -26.25
C VAL A 312 43.34 -20.27 -26.80
N LYS A 313 43.46 -21.45 -26.17
CA LYS A 313 44.56 -22.41 -26.45
C LYS A 313 44.21 -23.46 -27.52
N MET A 314 42.92 -23.82 -27.64
CA MET A 314 42.41 -24.78 -28.62
C MET A 314 41.00 -24.38 -29.07
N LEU A 315 40.64 -24.67 -30.32
CA LEU A 315 39.27 -24.56 -30.83
C LEU A 315 38.64 -25.95 -30.98
N GLN A 316 37.31 -26.06 -30.83
CA GLN A 316 36.59 -27.29 -31.15
C GLN A 316 36.55 -27.49 -32.66
N TRP A 317 36.73 -28.72 -33.13
CA TRP A 317 36.72 -29.06 -34.54
C TRP A 317 35.91 -30.33 -34.81
N ARG A 318 35.17 -30.33 -35.91
CA ARG A 318 34.48 -31.49 -36.48
C ARG A 318 34.77 -31.49 -37.97
N ASN A 319 34.98 -32.66 -38.56
CA ASN A 319 35.19 -32.79 -39.99
C ASN A 319 33.97 -32.25 -40.77
N ALA A 320 34.22 -31.39 -41.77
CA ALA A 320 33.19 -30.83 -42.65
C ALA A 320 33.04 -31.61 -43.97
N ARG A 321 33.98 -32.50 -44.31
CA ARG A 321 33.99 -33.34 -45.52
C ARG A 321 33.49 -34.74 -45.17
N LEU A 322 32.18 -34.89 -45.07
CA LEU A 322 31.53 -36.15 -44.68
C LEU A 322 31.39 -37.10 -45.87
N ASP A 323 31.57 -38.39 -45.61
CA ASP A 323 31.35 -39.45 -46.60
C ASP A 323 29.99 -40.12 -46.35
N PHE A 324 29.06 -39.96 -47.30
CA PHE A 324 27.72 -40.54 -47.22
C PHE A 324 27.60 -41.89 -47.95
N SER A 325 28.69 -42.49 -48.44
CA SER A 325 28.66 -43.76 -49.20
C SER A 325 27.99 -44.92 -48.43
N SER A 326 28.11 -44.93 -47.11
CA SER A 326 27.45 -45.88 -46.20
C SER A 326 27.33 -45.29 -44.78
N LEU A 327 26.48 -45.86 -43.92
CA LEU A 327 26.39 -45.48 -42.50
C LEU A 327 27.76 -45.56 -41.79
N GLY A 328 28.53 -46.62 -42.06
CA GLY A 328 29.86 -46.80 -41.47
C GLY A 328 30.87 -45.76 -41.96
N ALA A 329 30.84 -45.40 -43.24
CA ALA A 329 31.69 -44.34 -43.78
C ALA A 329 31.33 -42.95 -43.21
N LEU A 330 30.02 -42.68 -42.99
CA LEU A 330 29.57 -41.47 -42.32
C LEU A 330 30.08 -41.42 -40.88
N GLN A 331 29.91 -42.50 -40.11
CA GLN A 331 30.43 -42.59 -38.75
C GLN A 331 31.96 -42.42 -38.71
N VAL A 332 32.72 -43.06 -39.60
CA VAL A 332 34.18 -42.90 -39.67
C VAL A 332 34.57 -41.45 -40.01
N SER A 333 33.94 -40.84 -41.03
CA SER A 333 34.25 -39.46 -41.45
C SER A 333 33.87 -38.42 -40.39
N LEU A 334 32.81 -38.64 -39.60
CA LEU A 334 32.47 -37.83 -38.42
C LEU A 334 33.44 -38.02 -37.24
N ASN A 335 34.07 -39.20 -37.13
CA ASN A 335 34.95 -39.55 -36.01
C ASN A 335 36.42 -39.14 -36.20
N LEU A 336 36.81 -38.60 -37.35
CA LEU A 336 38.19 -38.18 -37.64
C LEU A 336 38.75 -37.20 -36.58
N ALA A 337 40.08 -37.24 -36.41
CA ALA A 337 40.82 -36.29 -35.58
C ALA A 337 41.28 -35.07 -36.41
N PRO A 338 41.41 -33.89 -35.79
CA PRO A 338 41.98 -32.72 -36.46
C PRO A 338 43.48 -32.90 -36.73
N GLY A 339 43.96 -32.40 -37.87
CA GLY A 339 45.37 -32.47 -38.28
C GLY A 339 46.27 -31.34 -37.76
N HIS A 340 45.84 -30.56 -36.77
CA HIS A 340 46.57 -29.37 -36.29
C HIS A 340 46.46 -29.23 -34.76
N GLU A 341 47.58 -29.00 -34.07
CA GLU A 341 47.70 -28.97 -32.60
C GLU A 341 46.75 -28.00 -31.87
N ALA A 342 46.45 -26.84 -32.46
CA ALA A 342 45.52 -25.85 -31.86
C ALA A 342 44.03 -26.20 -32.07
N LEU A 343 43.71 -27.39 -32.59
CA LEU A 343 42.35 -27.89 -32.77
C LEU A 343 42.16 -29.16 -31.95
N THR A 344 41.11 -29.22 -31.14
CA THR A 344 40.67 -30.46 -30.49
C THR A 344 39.41 -30.98 -31.17
N ARG A 345 39.22 -32.30 -31.21
CA ARG A 345 37.95 -32.87 -31.67
C ARG A 345 36.83 -32.43 -30.72
N ALA A 346 35.72 -31.96 -31.30
CA ALA A 346 34.53 -31.57 -30.56
C ALA A 346 33.91 -32.77 -29.79
N PRO A 347 33.32 -32.56 -28.61
CA PRO A 347 32.49 -33.55 -27.93
C PRO A 347 31.41 -34.15 -28.84
N VAL A 348 30.96 -35.37 -28.51
CA VAL A 348 29.90 -36.06 -29.27
C VAL A 348 28.58 -35.30 -29.07
N ALA A 349 28.20 -34.53 -30.08
CA ALA A 349 26.97 -33.73 -30.12
C ALA A 349 25.71 -34.60 -30.26
N GLU A 350 24.53 -33.99 -30.10
CA GLU A 350 23.24 -34.66 -30.20
C GLU A 350 23.03 -35.38 -31.55
N ASP A 351 23.33 -34.71 -32.66
CA ASP A 351 23.18 -35.28 -34.01
C ASP A 351 23.95 -36.60 -34.19
N MET A 352 25.15 -36.72 -33.62
CA MET A 352 25.93 -37.96 -33.58
C MET A 352 25.33 -39.01 -32.64
N ARG A 353 24.78 -38.63 -31.49
CA ARG A 353 24.12 -39.58 -30.55
C ARG A 353 22.85 -40.17 -31.16
N VAL A 354 22.07 -39.35 -31.85
CA VAL A 354 20.88 -39.77 -32.60
C VAL A 354 21.28 -40.68 -33.76
N LEU A 355 22.31 -40.34 -34.53
CA LEU A 355 22.85 -41.22 -35.58
C LEU A 355 23.32 -42.57 -35.02
N ASP A 356 24.06 -42.58 -33.91
CA ASP A 356 24.55 -43.81 -33.25
C ASP A 356 23.43 -44.67 -32.64
N HIS A 357 22.24 -44.10 -32.40
CA HIS A 357 21.04 -44.83 -31.99
C HIS A 357 20.29 -45.37 -33.23
N ALA A 358 20.02 -44.50 -34.21
CA ALA A 358 19.35 -44.85 -35.47
C ALA A 358 20.13 -45.91 -36.28
N ALA A 359 21.46 -45.90 -36.25
CA ALA A 359 22.31 -46.92 -36.88
C ALA A 359 22.25 -48.30 -36.20
N ARG A 360 21.54 -48.45 -35.07
CA ARG A 360 21.26 -49.75 -34.41
C ARG A 360 19.87 -50.28 -34.72
N ASP A 361 18.96 -49.41 -35.13
CA ASP A 361 17.60 -49.75 -35.55
C ASP A 361 17.65 -50.56 -36.85
N VAL A 362 16.88 -51.64 -36.92
CA VAL A 362 16.88 -52.56 -38.07
C VAL A 362 16.14 -51.95 -39.26
N GLU A 363 14.99 -51.29 -39.04
CA GLU A 363 14.26 -50.64 -40.14
C GLU A 363 15.09 -49.52 -40.75
N VAL A 364 15.80 -48.73 -39.93
CA VAL A 364 16.67 -47.67 -40.43
C VAL A 364 17.83 -48.24 -41.25
N ARG A 365 18.45 -49.33 -40.78
CA ARG A 365 19.58 -49.96 -41.49
C ARG A 365 19.18 -50.52 -42.86
N ASP A 366 18.01 -51.15 -42.95
CA ASP A 366 17.49 -51.75 -44.19
C ASP A 366 17.03 -50.68 -45.21
N ILE A 367 16.70 -49.47 -44.72
CA ILE A 367 16.32 -48.31 -45.55
C ILE A 367 17.54 -47.45 -45.95
N ALA A 368 18.55 -47.33 -45.08
CA ALA A 368 19.70 -46.42 -45.25
C ALA A 368 20.79 -46.98 -46.18
N HIS A 369 20.42 -47.32 -47.41
CA HIS A 369 21.32 -47.87 -48.43
C HIS A 369 21.64 -46.84 -49.53
N GLY A 370 22.93 -46.64 -49.78
CA GLY A 370 23.44 -45.72 -50.80
C GLY A 370 23.42 -44.24 -50.38
N LYS A 371 24.12 -43.40 -51.16
CA LYS A 371 24.48 -42.01 -50.78
C LYS A 371 23.29 -41.19 -50.29
N ALA A 372 22.24 -41.09 -51.11
CA ALA A 372 21.09 -40.22 -50.82
C ALA A 372 20.31 -40.64 -49.56
N ALA A 373 20.22 -41.94 -49.27
CA ALA A 373 19.50 -42.43 -48.09
C ALA A 373 20.27 -42.15 -46.79
N VAL A 374 21.60 -42.27 -46.82
CA VAL A 374 22.50 -41.98 -45.68
C VAL A 374 22.62 -40.47 -45.45
N GLU A 375 22.72 -39.69 -46.53
CA GLU A 375 22.70 -38.22 -46.49
C GLU A 375 21.38 -37.70 -45.92
N ARG A 376 20.23 -38.29 -46.33
CA ARG A 376 18.92 -37.96 -45.77
C ARG A 376 18.77 -38.36 -44.29
N LEU A 377 19.34 -39.49 -43.87
CA LEU A 377 19.34 -39.86 -42.44
C LEU A 377 20.11 -38.82 -41.63
N TRP A 378 21.25 -38.34 -42.14
CA TRP A 378 22.04 -37.30 -41.48
C TRP A 378 21.30 -35.95 -41.41
N GLU A 379 20.52 -35.57 -42.42
CA GLU A 379 19.62 -34.41 -42.32
C GLU A 379 18.56 -34.57 -41.23
N ALA A 380 18.05 -35.78 -41.03
CA ALA A 380 17.09 -36.11 -39.99
C ALA A 380 17.73 -36.11 -38.58
N CYS A 381 18.95 -36.62 -38.42
CA CYS A 381 19.71 -36.55 -37.18
C CYS A 381 20.05 -35.12 -36.74
N GLN A 382 20.02 -34.14 -37.66
CA GLN A 382 20.22 -32.72 -37.36
C GLN A 382 18.94 -32.00 -36.85
N VAL A 383 17.84 -32.70 -36.58
CA VAL A 383 16.66 -32.09 -35.93
C VAL A 383 17.00 -31.79 -34.45
N PRO A 384 16.99 -30.52 -33.98
CA PRO A 384 17.38 -30.20 -32.61
C PRO A 384 16.31 -30.60 -31.59
N ASP A 385 16.73 -31.16 -30.45
CA ASP A 385 15.84 -31.39 -29.31
C ASP A 385 15.70 -30.14 -28.44
N TYR A 386 14.84 -29.23 -28.87
CA TYR A 386 14.42 -28.09 -28.05
C TYR A 386 13.69 -28.52 -26.77
N ARG A 387 13.12 -29.74 -26.71
CA ARG A 387 12.32 -30.27 -25.61
C ARG A 387 13.15 -30.95 -24.52
N LYS A 388 14.40 -31.34 -24.83
CA LYS A 388 15.35 -32.04 -23.94
C LYS A 388 14.78 -33.35 -23.39
N LEU A 389 14.31 -34.20 -24.30
CA LEU A 389 13.88 -35.56 -24.07
C LEU A 389 15.08 -36.46 -23.69
N SER A 390 14.81 -37.75 -23.46
CA SER A 390 15.88 -38.74 -23.43
C SER A 390 16.45 -38.94 -24.84
N PRO A 391 17.76 -39.23 -25.01
CA PRO A 391 18.35 -39.46 -26.33
C PRO A 391 17.69 -40.58 -27.13
N ALA A 392 17.07 -41.57 -26.46
CA ALA A 392 16.28 -42.61 -27.11
C ALA A 392 14.96 -42.08 -27.66
N ALA A 393 14.19 -41.31 -26.87
CA ALA A 393 12.91 -40.76 -27.32
C ALA A 393 13.06 -39.70 -28.43
N HIS A 394 14.15 -38.92 -28.42
CA HIS A 394 14.46 -38.04 -29.57
C HIS A 394 14.91 -38.84 -30.79
N ALA A 395 15.66 -39.93 -30.61
CA ALA A 395 16.01 -40.81 -31.72
C ALA A 395 14.76 -41.51 -32.33
N GLU A 396 13.80 -41.96 -31.52
CA GLU A 396 12.52 -42.53 -31.99
C GLU A 396 11.71 -41.53 -32.84
N LEU A 397 11.71 -40.24 -32.45
CA LEU A 397 11.13 -39.18 -33.28
C LEU A 397 11.88 -39.07 -34.63
N VAL A 398 13.21 -39.04 -34.61
CA VAL A 398 14.02 -38.92 -35.83
C VAL A 398 13.90 -40.14 -36.75
N THR A 399 13.86 -41.37 -36.22
CA THR A 399 13.64 -42.58 -37.04
C THR A 399 12.22 -42.63 -37.60
N THR A 400 11.21 -42.13 -36.86
CA THR A 400 9.84 -41.94 -37.37
C THR A 400 9.80 -40.96 -38.54
N LEU A 401 10.44 -39.79 -38.40
CA LEU A 401 10.51 -38.78 -39.47
C LEU A 401 11.24 -39.33 -40.70
N TYR A 402 12.42 -39.93 -40.54
CA TYR A 402 13.17 -40.59 -41.61
C TYR A 402 12.33 -41.69 -42.29
N GLY A 403 11.63 -42.50 -41.50
CA GLY A 403 10.74 -43.55 -41.96
C GLY A 403 9.56 -43.05 -42.80
N PHE A 404 9.09 -41.82 -42.59
CA PHE A 404 8.12 -41.16 -43.48
C PHE A 404 8.78 -40.64 -44.76
N LEU A 405 9.89 -39.91 -44.66
CA LEU A 405 10.60 -39.35 -45.82
C LEU A 405 10.99 -40.44 -46.82
N MET A 406 11.47 -41.58 -46.35
CA MET A 406 11.90 -42.69 -47.20
C MET A 406 10.76 -43.58 -47.71
N ARG A 407 9.70 -43.84 -46.92
CA ARG A 407 8.58 -44.73 -47.33
C ARG A 407 7.39 -44.03 -47.99
N LYS A 408 7.24 -42.71 -47.78
CA LYS A 408 6.09 -41.90 -48.25
C LYS A 408 6.52 -40.66 -49.03
N GLY A 409 7.82 -40.41 -49.20
CA GLY A 409 8.39 -39.21 -49.84
C GLY A 409 8.28 -37.93 -49.01
N CYS A 410 7.30 -37.83 -48.11
CA CYS A 410 7.05 -36.69 -47.24
C CYS A 410 6.41 -37.14 -45.90
N ILE A 411 6.47 -36.26 -44.90
CA ILE A 411 5.75 -36.42 -43.63
C ILE A 411 4.24 -36.25 -43.92
N PRO A 412 3.35 -37.15 -43.44
CA PRO A 412 1.91 -37.03 -43.67
C PRO A 412 1.34 -35.77 -42.98
N ASP A 413 0.63 -34.94 -43.75
CA ASP A 413 0.06 -33.67 -43.26
C ASP A 413 -0.80 -33.86 -42.00
N ALA A 414 -1.72 -34.83 -41.99
CA ALA A 414 -2.57 -35.12 -40.82
C ALA A 414 -1.81 -35.59 -39.56
N TRP A 415 -0.60 -36.17 -39.72
CA TRP A 415 0.26 -36.48 -38.56
C TRP A 415 0.94 -35.21 -38.04
N PHE A 416 1.44 -34.37 -38.95
CA PHE A 416 2.09 -33.10 -38.62
C PHE A 416 1.12 -32.09 -37.99
N GLU A 417 -0.11 -32.02 -38.51
CA GLU A 417 -1.24 -31.25 -38.00
C GLU A 417 -1.58 -31.64 -36.55
N ALA A 418 -1.61 -32.93 -36.24
CA ALA A 418 -1.84 -33.41 -34.88
C ALA A 418 -0.70 -32.99 -33.92
N GLN A 419 0.55 -32.95 -34.38
CA GLN A 419 1.68 -32.48 -33.57
C GLN A 419 1.64 -30.96 -33.31
N ILE A 420 1.16 -30.16 -34.26
CA ILE A 420 0.95 -28.72 -34.08
C ILE A 420 -0.25 -28.45 -33.16
N THR A 421 -1.37 -29.17 -33.36
CA THR A 421 -2.61 -29.02 -32.57
C THR A 421 -2.42 -29.44 -31.11
N GLN A 422 -1.45 -30.31 -30.82
CA GLN A 422 -1.04 -30.61 -29.43
C GLN A 422 -0.32 -29.42 -28.77
N ALA A 423 0.41 -28.62 -29.54
CA ALA A 423 1.17 -27.46 -29.05
C ALA A 423 0.36 -26.16 -29.04
N ASP A 424 -0.63 -25.98 -29.92
CA ASP A 424 -1.44 -24.75 -30.01
C ASP A 424 -2.47 -24.61 -28.87
N ARG A 425 -1.96 -24.33 -27.66
CA ARG A 425 -2.73 -24.21 -26.43
C ARG A 425 -2.11 -23.16 -25.52
N ILE A 426 -2.89 -22.16 -25.12
CA ILE A 426 -2.44 -21.00 -24.31
C ILE A 426 -2.79 -21.12 -22.82
N ASP A 427 -3.48 -22.18 -22.41
CA ASP A 427 -3.73 -22.53 -21.01
C ASP A 427 -2.46 -22.92 -20.25
N GLY A 428 -2.52 -22.89 -18.92
CA GLY A 428 -1.42 -23.27 -18.05
C GLY A 428 -0.49 -22.12 -17.64
N ASP A 429 0.68 -22.50 -17.12
CA ASP A 429 1.67 -21.61 -16.52
C ASP A 429 2.89 -21.34 -17.43
N ILE A 430 3.84 -20.57 -16.91
CA ILE A 430 5.06 -20.13 -17.60
C ILE A 430 5.88 -21.33 -18.13
N ASP A 431 5.96 -22.41 -17.37
CA ASP A 431 6.78 -23.56 -17.71
C ASP A 431 6.05 -24.52 -18.67
N THR A 432 4.72 -24.65 -18.54
CA THR A 432 3.83 -25.30 -19.53
C THR A 432 3.92 -24.61 -20.90
N LEU A 433 3.80 -23.29 -20.94
CA LEU A 433 3.92 -22.50 -22.17
C LEU A 433 5.34 -22.59 -22.75
N SER A 434 6.37 -22.55 -21.91
CA SER A 434 7.76 -22.74 -22.35
C SER A 434 8.01 -24.11 -22.97
N ALA A 435 7.39 -25.18 -22.43
CA ALA A 435 7.46 -26.53 -22.99
C ALA A 435 6.72 -26.64 -24.34
N ARG A 436 5.57 -25.98 -24.52
CA ARG A 436 4.86 -25.91 -25.80
C ARG A 436 5.64 -25.10 -26.84
N ILE A 437 6.32 -24.01 -26.45
CA ILE A 437 7.24 -23.27 -27.32
C ILE A 437 8.44 -24.14 -27.75
N ALA A 438 8.98 -24.95 -26.84
CA ALA A 438 10.00 -25.93 -27.19
C ALA A 438 9.49 -26.97 -28.21
N GLN A 439 8.28 -27.49 -28.03
CA GLN A 439 7.67 -28.44 -28.97
C GLN A 439 7.41 -27.82 -30.36
N ILE A 440 6.80 -26.64 -30.45
CA ILE A 440 6.51 -26.03 -31.75
C ILE A 440 7.79 -25.69 -32.53
N ARG A 441 8.88 -25.29 -31.87
CA ARG A 441 10.18 -25.01 -32.51
C ARG A 441 10.77 -26.21 -33.26
N THR A 442 10.62 -27.43 -32.74
CA THR A 442 11.03 -28.65 -33.46
C THR A 442 10.22 -28.78 -34.77
N TRP A 443 8.93 -28.48 -34.74
CA TRP A 443 8.08 -28.49 -35.93
C TRP A 443 8.34 -27.31 -36.88
N THR A 444 8.65 -26.10 -36.38
CA THR A 444 9.09 -24.95 -37.19
C THR A 444 10.39 -25.27 -37.93
N PHE A 445 11.33 -25.98 -37.30
CA PHE A 445 12.56 -26.46 -37.95
C PHE A 445 12.26 -27.50 -39.04
N VAL A 446 11.37 -28.46 -38.77
CA VAL A 446 10.90 -29.44 -39.76
C VAL A 446 10.21 -28.76 -40.95
N ALA A 447 9.31 -27.80 -40.70
CA ALA A 447 8.62 -27.06 -41.76
C ALA A 447 9.56 -26.18 -42.60
N ASN A 448 10.69 -25.76 -42.04
CA ASN A 448 11.75 -25.04 -42.75
C ASN A 448 12.60 -25.95 -43.68
N ARG A 449 12.38 -27.27 -43.72
CA ARG A 449 13.02 -28.18 -44.68
C ARG A 449 12.24 -28.19 -46.01
N PRO A 450 12.92 -28.05 -47.16
CA PRO A 450 12.26 -27.67 -48.43
C PRO A 450 11.42 -28.79 -49.06
N ASP A 451 11.67 -30.05 -48.70
CA ASP A 451 11.12 -31.24 -49.36
C ASP A 451 10.57 -32.29 -48.37
N TRP A 452 10.38 -31.92 -47.09
CA TRP A 452 9.89 -32.84 -46.05
C TRP A 452 8.36 -32.85 -45.89
N LEU A 453 7.69 -31.79 -46.36
CA LEU A 453 6.22 -31.62 -46.34
C LEU A 453 5.73 -31.31 -47.75
N LYS A 454 4.45 -31.59 -48.04
CA LYS A 454 3.87 -31.30 -49.38
C LYS A 454 3.72 -29.80 -49.65
N ASP A 455 3.40 -29.05 -48.59
CA ASP A 455 3.24 -27.59 -48.61
C ASP A 455 4.04 -26.98 -47.45
N PRO A 456 5.36 -26.79 -47.62
CA PRO A 456 6.20 -26.22 -46.57
C PRO A 456 5.83 -24.77 -46.21
N GLU A 457 5.32 -23.98 -47.15
CA GLU A 457 5.03 -22.57 -46.94
C GLU A 457 3.81 -22.37 -46.03
N ARG A 458 2.71 -23.10 -46.28
CA ARG A 458 1.55 -23.14 -45.36
C ARG A 458 1.96 -23.60 -43.96
N TRP A 459 2.72 -24.69 -43.87
CA TRP A 459 3.12 -25.25 -42.58
C TRP A 459 4.11 -24.36 -41.82
N GLN A 460 4.97 -23.61 -42.51
CA GLN A 460 5.81 -22.56 -41.90
C GLN A 460 4.95 -21.41 -41.34
N GLY A 461 3.91 -20.98 -42.07
CA GLY A 461 2.96 -19.97 -41.60
C GLY A 461 2.27 -20.39 -40.30
N ILE A 462 1.60 -21.55 -40.32
CA ILE A 462 0.87 -22.09 -39.16
C ILE A 462 1.81 -22.28 -37.95
N ALA A 463 2.98 -22.90 -38.12
CA ALA A 463 3.91 -23.12 -37.02
C ALA A 463 4.47 -21.80 -36.44
N ARG A 464 4.65 -20.76 -37.27
CA ARG A 464 5.06 -19.42 -36.85
C ARG A 464 3.95 -18.69 -36.10
N GLU A 465 2.70 -18.83 -36.52
CA GLU A 465 1.53 -18.27 -35.81
C GLU A 465 1.38 -18.90 -34.42
N VAL A 466 1.56 -20.22 -34.30
CA VAL A 466 1.55 -20.92 -33.01
C VAL A 466 2.76 -20.51 -32.13
N GLU A 467 3.99 -20.39 -32.65
CA GLU A 467 5.12 -19.84 -31.86
C GLU A 467 4.81 -18.41 -31.40
N ASN A 468 4.23 -17.55 -32.23
CA ASN A 468 3.83 -16.18 -31.84
C ASN A 468 2.79 -16.18 -30.71
N LYS A 469 1.67 -16.90 -30.89
CA LYS A 469 0.54 -16.99 -29.95
C LYS A 469 0.97 -17.50 -28.58
N LEU A 470 1.80 -18.55 -28.54
CA LEU A 470 2.41 -19.05 -27.30
C LEU A 470 3.40 -18.06 -26.69
N SER A 471 4.17 -17.33 -27.51
CA SER A 471 5.15 -16.34 -27.04
C SER A 471 4.52 -15.13 -26.37
N ASP A 472 3.36 -14.69 -26.88
CA ASP A 472 2.63 -13.55 -26.33
C ASP A 472 1.91 -13.94 -25.04
N ALA A 473 1.23 -15.10 -25.01
CA ALA A 473 0.70 -15.66 -23.76
C ALA A 473 1.80 -15.83 -22.69
N LEU A 474 3.00 -16.30 -23.06
CA LEU A 474 4.13 -16.40 -22.15
C LEU A 474 4.63 -15.01 -21.68
N HIS A 475 4.61 -14.00 -22.55
CA HIS A 475 4.95 -12.63 -22.16
C HIS A 475 3.93 -12.04 -21.18
N GLU A 476 2.64 -12.29 -21.39
CA GLU A 476 1.56 -11.91 -20.49
C GLU A 476 1.73 -12.57 -19.12
N ARG A 477 1.90 -13.91 -19.06
CA ARG A 477 2.14 -14.64 -17.80
C ARG A 477 3.38 -14.14 -17.04
N LEU A 478 4.47 -13.87 -17.74
CA LEU A 478 5.67 -13.28 -17.13
C LEU A 478 5.39 -11.89 -16.56
N THR A 479 4.61 -11.07 -17.26
CA THR A 479 4.23 -9.72 -16.83
C THR A 479 3.30 -9.76 -15.63
N GLU A 480 2.24 -10.58 -15.66
CA GLU A 480 1.32 -10.81 -14.53
C GLU A 480 2.05 -11.25 -13.25
N ARG A 481 3.09 -12.08 -13.39
CA ARG A 481 3.84 -12.65 -12.27
C ARG A 481 4.94 -11.73 -11.74
N PHE A 482 5.62 -10.95 -12.60
CA PHE A 482 6.84 -10.23 -12.22
C PHE A 482 6.74 -8.69 -12.31
N VAL A 483 5.60 -8.14 -12.72
CA VAL A 483 5.37 -6.69 -12.79
C VAL A 483 4.02 -6.33 -12.16
N ASP A 484 4.04 -5.47 -11.15
CA ASP A 484 2.85 -4.74 -10.74
C ASP A 484 2.60 -3.58 -11.71
N ARG A 485 1.58 -3.73 -12.57
CA ARG A 485 1.19 -2.73 -13.57
C ARG A 485 0.75 -1.40 -12.95
N ARG A 486 0.33 -1.37 -11.68
CA ARG A 486 -0.07 -0.14 -10.97
C ARG A 486 1.18 0.63 -10.54
N THR A 487 2.03 0.00 -9.73
CA THR A 487 3.26 0.62 -9.22
C THR A 487 4.21 1.02 -10.35
N SER A 488 4.31 0.25 -11.45
CA SER A 488 5.14 0.62 -12.60
C SER A 488 4.67 1.87 -13.32
N VAL A 489 3.37 1.98 -13.64
CA VAL A 489 2.80 3.15 -14.33
C VAL A 489 2.85 4.40 -13.44
N LEU A 490 2.54 4.25 -12.15
CA LEU A 490 2.62 5.35 -11.19
C LEU A 490 4.06 5.85 -11.02
N MET A 491 5.03 4.94 -10.86
CA MET A 491 6.45 5.28 -10.86
C MET A 491 6.89 5.98 -12.14
N ARG A 492 6.34 5.63 -13.31
CA ARG A 492 6.69 6.29 -14.58
C ARG A 492 6.18 7.73 -14.63
N ARG A 493 4.88 7.96 -14.39
CA ARG A 493 4.27 9.31 -14.41
C ARG A 493 4.93 10.26 -13.41
N LEU A 494 5.23 9.77 -12.20
CA LEU A 494 5.90 10.55 -11.13
C LEU A 494 7.36 10.93 -11.48
N ARG A 495 7.96 10.34 -12.53
CA ARG A 495 9.29 10.68 -13.07
C ARG A 495 9.25 11.53 -14.35
N GLU A 496 8.15 11.47 -15.09
CA GLU A 496 7.94 12.26 -16.32
C GLU A 496 7.72 13.76 -16.00
N ASN A 497 7.56 14.13 -14.72
CA ASN A 497 7.17 15.47 -14.23
C ASN A 497 5.84 15.99 -14.81
N THR A 498 5.05 15.10 -15.42
CA THR A 498 3.67 15.35 -15.83
C THR A 498 2.85 15.72 -14.60
N SER A 499 2.07 16.80 -14.68
CA SER A 499 1.16 17.20 -13.61
C SER A 499 0.14 16.09 -13.34
N LEU A 500 0.22 15.49 -12.15
CA LEU A 500 -0.75 14.47 -11.71
C LEU A 500 -2.13 15.12 -11.58
N ASN A 501 -3.11 14.60 -12.32
CA ASN A 501 -4.47 15.10 -12.29
C ASN A 501 -5.06 14.84 -10.90
N THR A 502 -5.10 15.90 -10.10
CA THR A 502 -5.51 15.89 -8.71
C THR A 502 -6.83 16.64 -8.61
N GLU A 503 -7.92 15.90 -8.49
CA GLU A 503 -9.27 16.42 -8.37
C GLU A 503 -9.69 16.40 -6.90
N ILE A 504 -10.25 17.50 -6.40
CA ILE A 504 -10.83 17.54 -5.06
C ILE A 504 -12.35 17.53 -5.22
N GLY A 505 -12.97 16.43 -4.78
CA GLY A 505 -14.41 16.21 -4.84
C GLY A 505 -15.17 17.27 -4.03
N LYS A 506 -16.45 17.48 -4.38
CA LYS A 506 -17.34 18.45 -3.70
C LYS A 506 -17.53 18.15 -2.20
N THR A 507 -17.23 16.92 -1.79
CA THR A 507 -17.23 16.36 -0.42
C THR A 507 -15.90 16.51 0.32
N GLY A 508 -14.88 17.11 -0.30
CA GLY A 508 -13.53 17.24 0.26
C GLY A 508 -12.61 16.04 0.03
N GLU A 509 -13.07 15.00 -0.67
CA GLU A 509 -12.25 13.84 -1.07
C GLU A 509 -11.11 14.29 -2.01
N VAL A 510 -9.89 13.84 -1.73
CA VAL A 510 -8.69 14.20 -2.49
C VAL A 510 -8.33 13.02 -3.39
N ILE A 511 -8.65 13.16 -4.67
CA ILE A 511 -8.49 12.14 -5.70
C ILE A 511 -7.26 12.48 -6.53
N VAL A 512 -6.30 11.55 -6.64
CA VAL A 512 -5.15 11.68 -7.55
C VAL A 512 -5.23 10.57 -8.58
N GLU A 513 -5.27 10.91 -9.87
CA GLU A 513 -5.32 9.95 -10.98
C GLU A 513 -6.43 8.90 -10.79
N GLY A 514 -7.60 9.34 -10.31
CA GLY A 514 -8.78 8.49 -10.04
C GLY A 514 -8.78 7.73 -8.70
N HIS A 515 -7.79 7.92 -7.82
CA HIS A 515 -7.67 7.20 -6.54
C HIS A 515 -7.82 8.14 -5.34
N VAL A 516 -8.70 7.82 -4.39
CA VAL A 516 -8.93 8.60 -3.17
C VAL A 516 -7.79 8.37 -2.17
N ILE A 517 -7.00 9.42 -1.87
CA ILE A 517 -5.90 9.34 -0.87
C ILE A 517 -6.39 9.69 0.54
N GLY A 518 -7.49 10.42 0.66
CA GLY A 518 -8.05 10.88 1.92
C GLY A 518 -9.04 12.03 1.74
N ARG A 519 -9.39 12.71 2.83
CA ARG A 519 -10.33 13.84 2.85
C ARG A 519 -9.72 15.09 3.50
N LEU A 520 -10.02 16.26 2.94
CA LEU A 520 -9.55 17.56 3.43
C LEU A 520 -10.68 18.29 4.18
N ASP A 521 -10.74 18.07 5.49
CA ASP A 521 -11.73 18.64 6.40
C ASP A 521 -11.24 20.03 6.85
N GLY A 522 -11.82 21.09 6.30
CA GLY A 522 -11.39 22.48 6.52
C GLY A 522 -9.93 22.71 6.09
N PHE A 523 -9.02 22.72 7.07
CA PHE A 523 -7.56 22.86 6.91
C PHE A 523 -6.76 21.65 7.42
N THR A 524 -7.40 20.50 7.63
CA THR A 524 -6.78 19.27 8.15
C THR A 524 -6.96 18.14 7.14
N PHE A 525 -5.87 17.47 6.75
CA PHE A 525 -5.94 16.34 5.82
C PHE A 525 -5.97 15.00 6.58
N ALA A 526 -7.10 14.31 6.51
CA ALA A 526 -7.26 12.95 7.01
C ALA A 526 -6.94 11.93 5.89
N PRO A 527 -5.78 11.23 5.93
CA PRO A 527 -5.50 10.16 4.96
C PRO A 527 -6.42 8.97 5.19
N ASP A 528 -6.80 8.27 4.12
CA ASP A 528 -7.46 6.96 4.25
C ASP A 528 -6.44 5.92 4.76
N ALA A 529 -6.89 5.04 5.64
CA ALA A 529 -6.08 3.98 6.24
C ALA A 529 -6.03 2.69 5.39
N ALA A 530 -6.85 2.57 4.34
CA ALA A 530 -6.95 1.37 3.53
C ALA A 530 -5.67 1.00 2.75
N GLU A 531 -4.93 2.00 2.24
CA GLU A 531 -3.74 1.77 1.38
C GLU A 531 -2.42 1.75 2.18
N ALA A 532 -2.28 0.80 3.10
CA ALA A 532 -1.05 0.60 3.89
C ALA A 532 0.14 -0.04 3.11
N GLY A 533 0.39 0.43 1.89
CA GLY A 533 1.48 -0.03 1.01
C GLY A 533 2.80 0.77 1.16
N SER A 534 3.84 0.33 0.45
CA SER A 534 5.09 1.11 0.28
C SER A 534 4.85 2.46 -0.38
N ASP A 535 3.85 2.51 -1.25
CA ASP A 535 3.65 3.57 -2.23
C ASP A 535 2.90 4.76 -1.62
N ALA A 536 2.24 4.55 -0.46
CA ALA A 536 1.55 5.57 0.33
C ALA A 536 2.44 6.80 0.63
N LYS A 537 3.74 6.62 0.84
CA LYS A 537 4.67 7.74 1.08
C LYS A 537 4.96 8.57 -0.18
N ALA A 538 4.97 7.96 -1.36
CA ALA A 538 5.14 8.67 -2.63
C ALA A 538 3.85 9.42 -3.00
N LEU A 539 2.70 8.76 -2.84
CA LEU A 539 1.37 9.35 -3.00
C LEU A 539 1.14 10.53 -2.04
N GLN A 540 1.48 10.39 -0.75
CA GLN A 540 1.41 11.48 0.22
C GLN A 540 2.33 12.65 -0.15
N ALA A 541 3.56 12.40 -0.61
CA ALA A 541 4.47 13.47 -1.04
C ALA A 541 3.96 14.22 -2.28
N ALA A 542 3.34 13.53 -3.23
CA ALA A 542 2.69 14.15 -4.38
C ALA A 542 1.47 14.99 -3.95
N ALA A 543 0.59 14.44 -3.12
CA ALA A 543 -0.58 15.14 -2.60
C ALA A 543 -0.21 16.38 -1.77
N GLN A 544 0.87 16.34 -0.97
CA GLN A 544 1.35 17.48 -0.18
C GLN A 544 1.62 18.73 -1.01
N ALA A 545 2.19 18.58 -2.22
CA ALA A 545 2.48 19.71 -3.09
C ALA A 545 1.21 20.40 -3.60
N VAL A 546 0.17 19.64 -3.95
CA VAL A 546 -1.11 20.17 -4.46
C VAL A 546 -1.96 20.74 -3.32
N LEU A 547 -2.02 20.05 -2.17
CA LEU A 547 -2.82 20.47 -1.01
C LEU A 547 -2.42 21.83 -0.46
N ALA A 548 -1.15 22.23 -0.59
CA ALA A 548 -0.70 23.57 -0.21
C ALA A 548 -1.38 24.69 -1.04
N GLY A 549 -1.71 24.43 -2.31
CA GLY A 549 -2.44 25.36 -3.16
C GLY A 549 -3.89 25.56 -2.69
N GLU A 550 -4.65 24.47 -2.55
CA GLU A 550 -6.06 24.55 -2.14
C GLU A 550 -6.23 25.04 -0.69
N ILE A 551 -5.30 24.74 0.23
CA ILE A 551 -5.34 25.29 1.60
C ILE A 551 -5.26 26.82 1.58
N ASN A 552 -4.44 27.41 0.69
CA ASN A 552 -4.39 28.87 0.52
C ASN A 552 -5.70 29.40 -0.10
N THR A 553 -6.21 28.76 -1.15
CA THR A 553 -7.51 29.12 -1.76
C THR A 553 -8.65 29.10 -0.75
N ARG A 554 -8.71 28.09 0.14
CA ARG A 554 -9.69 28.00 1.24
C ARG A 554 -9.48 29.09 2.29
N ALA A 555 -8.23 29.41 2.63
CA ALA A 555 -7.91 30.48 3.58
C ALA A 555 -8.36 31.86 3.08
N GLU A 556 -8.24 32.14 1.77
CA GLU A 556 -8.73 33.38 1.18
C GLU A 556 -10.25 33.41 1.03
N LYS A 557 -10.90 32.28 0.71
CA LYS A 557 -12.37 32.17 0.72
C LYS A 557 -12.94 32.42 2.12
N LEU A 558 -12.37 31.79 3.16
CA LEU A 558 -12.78 31.99 4.56
C LEU A 558 -12.53 33.42 5.02
N GLY A 559 -11.35 33.99 4.72
CA GLY A 559 -10.99 35.36 5.07
C GLY A 559 -11.98 36.41 4.55
N ASN A 560 -12.62 36.16 3.41
CA ASN A 560 -13.64 37.01 2.80
C ASN A 560 -15.09 36.55 3.04
N ALA A 561 -15.31 35.44 3.77
CA ALA A 561 -16.64 34.87 3.96
C ALA A 561 -17.55 35.77 4.82
N PRO A 562 -18.86 35.88 4.55
CA PRO A 562 -19.82 36.62 5.37
C PRO A 562 -20.14 35.93 6.72
N ASP A 563 -20.75 36.69 7.65
CA ASP A 563 -20.94 36.29 9.07
C ASP A 563 -21.92 35.11 9.28
N ASP A 564 -22.76 34.80 8.29
CA ASP A 564 -23.77 33.73 8.29
C ASP A 564 -23.21 32.35 7.94
N GLN A 565 -22.04 32.28 7.27
CA GLN A 565 -21.37 31.01 6.95
C GLN A 565 -20.65 30.36 8.14
N PHE A 566 -20.62 31.03 9.29
CA PHE A 566 -19.92 30.60 10.50
C PHE A 566 -20.91 30.19 11.61
N VAL A 567 -20.67 29.04 12.24
CA VAL A 567 -21.50 28.51 13.33
C VAL A 567 -20.63 28.06 14.50
N LEU A 568 -20.97 28.47 15.72
CA LEU A 568 -20.33 28.02 16.96
C LEU A 568 -21.13 26.86 17.57
N THR A 569 -20.49 25.72 17.81
CA THR A 569 -21.11 24.57 18.49
C THR A 569 -21.12 24.74 20.01
N SER A 570 -21.96 23.97 20.72
CA SER A 570 -21.96 23.90 22.19
C SER A 570 -20.65 23.37 22.80
N GLU A 571 -19.79 22.74 22.00
CA GLU A 571 -18.44 22.28 22.35
C GLU A 571 -17.36 23.38 22.16
N GLY A 572 -17.74 24.57 21.70
CA GLY A 572 -16.80 25.65 21.41
C GLY A 572 -16.03 25.50 20.10
N ILE A 573 -16.52 24.71 19.14
CA ILE A 573 -15.91 24.59 17.80
C ILE A 573 -16.58 25.58 16.85
N ILE A 574 -15.79 26.39 16.14
CA ILE A 574 -16.26 27.23 15.03
C ILE A 574 -16.20 26.39 13.76
N ARG A 575 -17.35 26.24 13.10
CA ARG A 575 -17.50 25.63 11.78
C ARG A 575 -17.71 26.70 10.71
N TRP A 576 -17.12 26.49 9.53
CA TRP A 576 -17.34 27.31 8.32
C TRP A 576 -17.86 26.38 7.21
N THR A 577 -19.02 26.71 6.64
CA THR A 577 -19.70 25.87 5.62
C THR A 577 -19.88 24.38 5.98
N GLY A 578 -19.84 24.04 7.28
CA GLY A 578 -19.92 22.68 7.83
C GLY A 578 -18.61 22.19 8.46
N ASP A 579 -17.46 22.58 7.92
CA ASP A 579 -16.13 22.10 8.34
C ASP A 579 -15.62 22.78 9.61
N ALA A 580 -14.95 22.03 10.49
CA ALA A 580 -14.37 22.56 11.73
C ALA A 580 -13.04 23.31 11.45
N VAL A 581 -13.03 24.63 11.64
CA VAL A 581 -11.89 25.50 11.28
C VAL A 581 -11.17 26.09 12.50
N ALA A 582 -11.83 26.19 13.65
CA ALA A 582 -11.20 26.65 14.89
C ALA A 582 -11.93 26.12 16.14
N ARG A 583 -11.28 26.24 17.31
CA ARG A 583 -11.87 26.00 18.63
C ARG A 583 -11.60 27.18 19.55
N LEU A 584 -12.57 27.50 20.41
CA LEU A 584 -12.41 28.46 21.49
C LEU A 584 -11.52 27.91 22.62
N SER A 585 -10.88 28.81 23.36
CA SER A 585 -9.98 28.48 24.45
C SER A 585 -10.02 29.56 25.54
N ALA A 586 -9.61 29.17 26.75
CA ALA A 586 -9.65 30.00 27.94
C ALA A 586 -8.96 31.36 27.76
N ALA A 587 -9.53 32.38 28.41
CA ALA A 587 -8.98 33.72 28.52
C ALA A 587 -9.23 34.27 29.94
N GLU A 588 -8.48 35.31 30.32
CA GLU A 588 -8.62 35.95 31.63
C GLU A 588 -9.99 36.63 31.78
N ASP A 589 -10.43 37.36 30.75
CA ASP A 589 -11.79 37.84 30.61
C ASP A 589 -12.68 36.81 29.89
N ALA A 590 -13.80 36.44 30.51
CA ALA A 590 -14.76 35.50 29.95
C ALA A 590 -15.54 36.06 28.74
N LEU A 591 -15.60 37.39 28.55
CA LEU A 591 -16.22 38.03 27.38
C LEU A 591 -15.30 38.09 26.16
N HIS A 592 -13.99 37.83 26.32
CA HIS A 592 -12.99 37.88 25.25
C HIS A 592 -12.20 36.55 25.14
N PRO A 593 -12.86 35.44 24.78
CA PRO A 593 -12.22 34.12 24.61
C PRO A 593 -11.18 34.12 23.48
N ARG A 594 -10.17 33.25 23.59
CA ARG A 594 -9.10 33.10 22.59
C ARG A 594 -9.45 32.07 21.53
N ILE A 595 -9.12 32.33 20.27
CA ILE A 595 -9.33 31.40 19.15
C ILE A 595 -8.07 30.58 18.89
N ARG A 596 -8.22 29.26 18.74
CA ARG A 596 -7.18 28.35 18.24
C ARG A 596 -7.64 27.72 16.92
N ILE A 597 -7.02 28.11 15.81
CA ILE A 597 -7.27 27.52 14.49
C ILE A 597 -6.96 26.02 14.51
N ILE A 598 -7.84 25.23 13.89
CA ILE A 598 -7.67 23.79 13.62
C ILE A 598 -7.07 23.69 12.23
N SER A 599 -5.78 23.35 12.14
CA SER A 599 -5.05 23.21 10.87
C SER A 599 -3.86 22.27 11.03
N ASP A 600 -3.48 21.59 9.96
CA ASP A 600 -2.14 20.99 9.84
C ASP A 600 -1.03 22.07 9.92
N GLU A 601 0.23 21.63 9.99
CA GLU A 601 1.45 22.48 9.90
C GLU A 601 1.55 23.30 8.60
N ARG A 602 0.62 23.11 7.66
CA ARG A 602 0.62 23.66 6.30
C ARG A 602 0.08 25.09 6.24
N LEU A 603 -0.86 25.46 7.12
CA LEU A 603 -1.46 26.81 7.15
C LEU A 603 -0.57 27.77 7.95
N THR A 604 0.33 28.46 7.25
CA THR A 604 1.39 29.33 7.81
C THR A 604 1.41 30.71 7.15
N GLY A 605 2.06 31.69 7.79
CA GLY A 605 2.22 33.06 7.28
C GLY A 605 0.90 33.82 7.04
N GLY A 606 0.92 34.77 6.10
CA GLY A 606 -0.19 35.69 5.83
C GLY A 606 -1.59 35.05 5.63
N PRO A 607 -1.74 33.90 4.94
CA PRO A 607 -3.03 33.20 4.86
C PRO A 607 -3.60 32.80 6.24
N ARG A 608 -2.73 32.40 7.18
CA ARG A 608 -3.12 32.09 8.57
C ARG A 608 -3.59 33.35 9.30
N GLU A 609 -2.88 34.46 9.13
CA GLU A 609 -3.20 35.74 9.75
C GLU A 609 -4.54 36.31 9.26
N LYS A 610 -4.82 36.22 7.93
CA LYS A 610 -6.14 36.54 7.35
C LYS A 610 -7.27 35.73 8.00
N VAL A 611 -7.10 34.41 8.10
CA VAL A 611 -8.09 33.51 8.73
C VAL A 611 -8.28 33.85 10.20
N GLN A 612 -7.20 34.10 10.94
CA GLN A 612 -7.27 34.46 12.36
C GLN A 612 -8.04 35.77 12.58
N ALA A 613 -7.66 36.85 11.87
CA ALA A 613 -8.31 38.15 12.01
C ALA A 613 -9.80 38.11 11.65
N ARG A 614 -10.18 37.34 10.62
CA ARG A 614 -11.59 37.18 10.22
C ARG A 614 -12.42 36.45 11.28
N LEU A 615 -11.88 35.38 11.86
CA LEU A 615 -12.52 34.60 12.92
C LEU A 615 -12.63 35.40 14.23
N GLU A 616 -11.61 36.17 14.60
CA GLU A 616 -11.62 37.05 15.77
C GLU A 616 -12.66 38.17 15.62
N LEU A 617 -12.75 38.78 14.44
CA LEU A 617 -13.78 39.77 14.11
C LEU A 617 -15.20 39.16 14.18
N TRP A 618 -15.41 37.98 13.59
CA TRP A 618 -16.70 37.29 13.67
C TRP A 618 -17.10 36.97 15.11
N LEU A 619 -16.19 36.39 15.88
CA LEU A 619 -16.46 35.98 17.25
C LEU A 619 -16.79 37.18 18.14
N LYS A 620 -16.05 38.30 18.01
CA LYS A 620 -16.36 39.54 18.71
C LYS A 620 -17.77 40.01 18.38
N THR A 621 -18.11 40.12 17.10
CA THR A 621 -19.45 40.54 16.65
C THR A 621 -20.55 39.60 17.15
N HIS A 622 -20.31 38.28 17.16
CA HIS A 622 -21.23 37.28 17.68
C HIS A 622 -21.47 37.41 19.19
N VAL A 623 -20.40 37.63 19.96
CA VAL A 623 -20.48 37.78 21.43
C VAL A 623 -21.10 39.13 21.81
N GLU A 624 -20.73 40.25 21.18
CA GLU A 624 -21.38 41.55 21.39
C GLU A 624 -22.86 41.52 20.97
N LYS A 625 -23.23 40.81 19.89
CA LYS A 625 -24.63 40.64 19.44
C LYS A 625 -25.52 39.86 20.42
N LEU A 626 -24.98 38.85 21.12
CA LEU A 626 -25.75 38.01 22.05
C LEU A 626 -25.69 38.50 23.51
N LEU A 627 -24.60 39.17 23.91
CA LEU A 627 -24.35 39.58 25.31
C LEU A 627 -24.27 41.11 25.49
N GLY A 628 -24.60 41.90 24.47
CA GLY A 628 -24.51 43.38 24.39
C GLY A 628 -24.76 44.15 25.69
N PRO A 629 -25.89 43.94 26.42
CA PRO A 629 -26.16 44.60 27.70
C PRO A 629 -25.05 44.50 28.78
N MET A 630 -24.21 43.46 28.75
CA MET A 630 -23.03 43.36 29.63
C MET A 630 -21.86 44.23 29.15
N PHE A 631 -21.67 44.37 27.83
CA PHE A 631 -20.70 45.31 27.28
C PHE A 631 -21.14 46.76 27.51
N GLU A 632 -22.43 47.07 27.35
CA GLU A 632 -23.00 48.39 27.67
C GLU A 632 -22.82 48.73 29.15
N LEU A 633 -23.16 47.83 30.07
CA LEU A 633 -23.00 48.05 31.51
C LEU A 633 -21.52 48.14 31.93
N SER A 634 -20.61 47.42 31.26
CA SER A 634 -19.17 47.50 31.50
C SER A 634 -18.59 48.85 31.03
N LYS A 635 -18.97 49.28 29.83
CA LYS A 635 -18.53 50.54 29.18
C LYS A 635 -19.23 51.80 29.73
N ALA A 636 -20.32 51.67 30.48
CA ALA A 636 -21.01 52.80 31.12
C ALA A 636 -20.07 53.59 32.04
N GLU A 637 -20.14 54.92 32.05
CA GLU A 637 -19.35 55.78 32.96
C GLU A 637 -20.18 56.34 34.12
N ASP A 638 -21.50 56.51 33.94
CA ASP A 638 -22.45 57.03 34.93
C ASP A 638 -22.73 56.07 36.12
N VAL A 639 -22.30 54.81 36.00
CA VAL A 639 -22.35 53.81 37.08
C VAL A 639 -21.15 53.96 38.01
N THR A 640 -21.32 54.57 39.18
CA THR A 640 -20.22 54.85 40.14
C THR A 640 -20.37 54.14 41.49
N GLY A 641 -19.29 54.06 42.27
CA GLY A 641 -19.32 53.56 43.66
C GLY A 641 -19.80 52.11 43.79
N ILE A 642 -20.68 51.83 44.76
CA ILE A 642 -21.23 50.49 45.02
C ILE A 642 -21.95 49.94 43.77
N ALA A 643 -22.59 50.81 42.97
CA ALA A 643 -23.24 50.39 41.73
C ALA A 643 -22.23 49.82 40.71
N ARG A 644 -20.99 50.32 40.67
CA ARG A 644 -19.91 49.78 39.83
C ARG A 644 -19.46 48.40 40.31
N GLY A 645 -19.36 48.19 41.62
CA GLY A 645 -19.04 46.89 42.22
C GLY A 645 -20.08 45.83 41.86
N ILE A 646 -21.37 46.15 42.01
CA ILE A 646 -22.47 45.26 41.65
C ILE A 646 -22.52 45.02 40.13
N ALA A 647 -22.26 46.05 39.31
CA ALA A 647 -22.18 45.92 37.86
C ALA A 647 -21.05 44.97 37.42
N TYR A 648 -19.85 45.14 37.99
CA TYR A 648 -18.70 44.25 37.75
C TYR A 648 -19.03 42.80 38.14
N GLN A 649 -19.53 42.57 39.36
CA GLN A 649 -19.92 41.23 39.82
C GLN A 649 -21.04 40.60 38.98
N LEU A 650 -21.96 41.41 38.42
CA LEU A 650 -23.03 40.92 37.55
C LEU A 650 -22.50 40.51 36.17
N VAL A 651 -21.52 41.24 35.63
CA VAL A 651 -20.83 40.90 34.36
C VAL A 651 -19.93 39.67 34.55
N GLU A 652 -19.16 39.60 35.64
CA GLU A 652 -18.37 38.41 36.02
C GLU A 652 -19.25 37.17 36.23
N ALA A 653 -20.44 37.36 36.81
CA ALA A 653 -21.47 36.32 36.92
C ALA A 653 -22.19 36.00 35.59
N LEU A 654 -21.77 36.59 34.45
CA LEU A 654 -22.35 36.42 33.11
C LEU A 654 -23.86 36.70 33.06
N GLY A 655 -24.28 37.73 33.80
CA GLY A 655 -25.61 38.33 33.74
C GLY A 655 -26.67 37.71 34.66
N VAL A 656 -26.29 36.78 35.54
CA VAL A 656 -27.18 36.16 36.56
C VAL A 656 -26.46 36.00 37.89
N LEU A 657 -26.73 36.92 38.83
CA LEU A 657 -26.09 36.99 40.15
C LEU A 657 -27.10 36.64 41.26
N GLU A 658 -26.72 35.74 42.17
CA GLU A 658 -27.57 35.37 43.31
C GLU A 658 -27.59 36.49 44.36
N ARG A 659 -28.77 37.03 44.65
CA ARG A 659 -28.97 38.16 45.59
C ARG A 659 -28.37 37.93 46.99
N PRO A 660 -28.34 36.70 47.56
CA PRO A 660 -27.65 36.44 48.82
C PRO A 660 -26.14 36.74 48.83
N LYS A 661 -25.43 36.60 47.69
CA LYS A 661 -23.98 36.81 47.62
C LYS A 661 -23.59 38.28 47.87
N ILE A 662 -24.43 39.21 47.43
CA ILE A 662 -24.26 40.68 47.54
C ILE A 662 -25.25 41.33 48.53
N ALA A 663 -25.73 40.57 49.52
CA ALA A 663 -26.80 41.01 50.43
C ALA A 663 -26.42 42.13 51.41
N ASN A 664 -25.14 42.54 51.46
CA ASN A 664 -24.69 43.72 52.20
C ASN A 664 -24.68 44.94 51.28
N GLU A 665 -23.94 44.89 50.16
CA GLU A 665 -23.92 45.93 49.12
C GLU A 665 -25.33 46.39 48.71
N LEU A 666 -26.30 45.47 48.65
CA LEU A 666 -27.69 45.80 48.31
C LEU A 666 -28.50 46.53 49.38
N LYS A 667 -28.04 46.60 50.63
CA LYS A 667 -28.63 47.46 51.67
C LYS A 667 -28.18 48.89 51.46
N ASP A 668 -26.89 49.04 51.19
CA ASP A 668 -26.19 50.31 51.14
C ASP A 668 -26.34 51.01 49.78
N LEU A 669 -26.74 50.26 48.73
CA LEU A 669 -27.10 50.78 47.41
C LEU A 669 -28.41 51.59 47.45
N ASP A 670 -28.31 52.89 47.20
CA ASP A 670 -29.40 53.87 47.16
C ASP A 670 -30.35 53.72 45.95
N GLN A 671 -31.50 54.40 46.00
CA GLN A 671 -32.54 54.29 44.97
C GLN A 671 -32.18 54.97 43.62
N PRO A 672 -31.51 56.14 43.58
CA PRO A 672 -30.90 56.67 42.35
C PRO A 672 -29.94 55.67 41.66
N SER A 673 -28.97 55.10 42.39
CA SER A 673 -28.05 54.10 41.83
C SER A 673 -28.77 52.86 41.28
N ARG A 674 -29.84 52.40 41.95
CA ARG A 674 -30.72 51.35 41.42
C ARG A 674 -31.46 51.76 40.16
N ALA A 675 -31.77 53.04 39.96
CA ALA A 675 -32.37 53.53 38.72
C ALA A 675 -31.38 53.53 37.55
N VAL A 676 -30.11 53.90 37.78
CA VAL A 676 -29.04 53.80 36.76
C VAL A 676 -28.84 52.34 36.33
N LEU A 677 -28.76 51.39 37.26
CA LEU A 677 -28.64 49.97 36.89
C LEU A 677 -29.88 49.45 36.13
N ARG A 678 -31.10 49.92 36.45
CA ARG A 678 -32.32 49.59 35.68
C ARG A 678 -32.32 50.18 34.26
N LYS A 679 -31.73 51.37 34.05
CA LYS A 679 -31.54 51.99 32.71
C LYS A 679 -30.72 51.08 31.79
N TYR A 680 -29.73 50.38 32.33
CA TYR A 680 -28.96 49.33 31.63
C TYR A 680 -29.63 47.93 31.64
N GLY A 681 -30.95 47.86 31.86
CA GLY A 681 -31.72 46.62 31.74
C GLY A 681 -31.58 45.63 32.91
N VAL A 682 -30.93 46.00 34.01
CA VAL A 682 -30.77 45.11 35.19
C VAL A 682 -32.07 45.06 36.01
N ARG A 683 -32.61 43.85 36.21
CA ARG A 683 -33.78 43.59 37.06
C ARG A 683 -33.35 43.06 38.44
N PHE A 684 -33.89 43.69 39.48
CA PHE A 684 -33.71 43.30 40.87
C PHE A 684 -34.87 42.41 41.33
N GLY A 685 -34.63 41.10 41.48
CA GLY A 685 -35.61 40.12 41.95
C GLY A 685 -35.62 39.92 43.46
N ALA A 686 -36.47 39.01 43.92
CA ALA A 686 -36.45 38.46 45.27
C ALA A 686 -35.21 37.57 45.50
N TYR A 687 -34.80 36.76 44.51
CA TYR A 687 -33.69 35.81 44.66
C TYR A 687 -32.44 36.14 43.82
N HIS A 688 -32.59 36.81 42.68
CA HIS A 688 -31.48 37.12 41.77
C HIS A 688 -31.45 38.59 41.32
N ILE A 689 -30.29 39.03 40.84
CA ILE A 689 -30.13 40.23 40.02
C ILE A 689 -29.65 39.76 38.65
N TYR A 690 -30.35 40.16 37.59
CA TYR A 690 -30.14 39.58 36.26
C TYR A 690 -30.61 40.52 35.15
N PHE A 691 -30.15 40.27 33.91
CA PHE A 691 -30.70 40.90 32.71
C PHE A 691 -31.83 40.04 32.12
N PRO A 692 -33.10 40.48 32.10
CA PRO A 692 -34.18 39.70 31.50
C PRO A 692 -33.97 39.41 30.01
N GLY A 693 -33.38 40.36 29.27
CA GLY A 693 -33.09 40.21 27.84
C GLY A 693 -32.05 39.11 27.53
N LEU A 694 -31.17 38.78 28.48
CA LEU A 694 -30.14 37.75 28.32
C LEU A 694 -30.59 36.34 28.71
N LEU A 695 -31.81 36.15 29.24
CA LEU A 695 -32.37 34.82 29.52
C LEU A 695 -32.84 34.07 28.26
N LYS A 696 -32.69 34.67 27.06
CA LYS A 696 -32.94 34.00 25.77
C LYS A 696 -31.98 32.81 25.57
N PRO A 697 -32.42 31.68 24.99
CA PRO A 697 -31.61 30.47 24.82
C PRO A 697 -30.20 30.70 24.27
N ALA A 698 -30.04 31.42 23.15
CA ALA A 698 -28.73 31.65 22.53
C ALA A 698 -27.75 32.40 23.46
N ALA A 699 -28.23 33.43 24.17
CA ALA A 699 -27.41 34.19 25.11
C ALA A 699 -27.03 33.38 26.37
N ARG A 700 -27.89 32.44 26.80
CA ARG A 700 -27.58 31.52 27.91
C ARG A 700 -26.67 30.37 27.50
N ALA A 701 -26.81 29.83 26.30
CA ALA A 701 -25.92 28.81 25.76
C ALA A 701 -24.49 29.36 25.57
N LEU A 702 -24.36 30.55 24.96
CA LEU A 702 -23.06 31.23 24.85
C LEU A 702 -22.46 31.54 26.22
N ALA A 703 -23.24 32.09 27.16
CA ALA A 703 -22.74 32.35 28.51
C ALA A 703 -22.26 31.07 29.22
N ALA A 704 -22.99 29.96 29.09
CA ALA A 704 -22.61 28.67 29.69
C ALA A 704 -21.34 28.09 29.07
N LEU A 705 -21.16 28.23 27.76
CA LEU A 705 -19.93 27.87 27.05
C LEU A 705 -18.72 28.72 27.50
N LEU A 706 -18.88 30.05 27.57
CA LEU A 706 -17.82 30.95 28.03
C LEU A 706 -17.43 30.70 29.50
N TRP A 707 -18.41 30.36 30.35
CA TRP A 707 -18.15 29.91 31.71
C TRP A 707 -17.39 28.59 31.77
N ALA A 708 -17.80 27.58 30.99
CA ALA A 708 -17.15 26.27 30.96
C ALA A 708 -15.72 26.35 30.41
N LEU A 709 -15.46 27.19 29.41
CA LEU A 709 -14.11 27.48 28.90
C LEU A 709 -13.18 28.13 29.93
N LYS A 710 -13.70 28.69 31.03
CA LYS A 710 -12.94 29.25 32.16
C LYS A 710 -12.88 28.29 33.36
N GLN A 711 -13.35 27.04 33.22
CA GLN A 711 -13.37 26.03 34.28
C GLN A 711 -12.71 24.74 33.77
N ASP A 712 -11.46 24.48 34.18
CA ASP A 712 -10.62 23.37 33.68
C ASP A 712 -11.19 21.94 33.89
N ASN A 713 -12.33 21.80 34.59
CA ASN A 713 -12.91 20.51 34.99
C ASN A 713 -14.44 20.48 34.83
N VAL A 714 -14.96 20.98 33.71
CA VAL A 714 -16.38 20.85 33.32
C VAL A 714 -16.50 19.90 32.12
N ASP A 715 -17.30 18.84 32.28
CA ASP A 715 -17.70 18.01 31.16
C ASP A 715 -18.65 18.78 30.23
N LEU A 716 -18.19 19.01 29.00
CA LEU A 716 -18.95 19.71 27.96
C LEU A 716 -20.14 18.87 27.45
N SER A 717 -20.13 17.54 27.60
CA SER A 717 -21.19 16.68 27.07
C SER A 717 -22.47 16.74 27.92
N SER A 718 -22.38 16.56 29.24
CA SER A 718 -23.51 16.80 30.17
C SER A 718 -23.97 18.26 30.12
N LEU A 719 -23.05 19.23 29.99
CA LEU A 719 -23.42 20.64 29.82
C LEU A 719 -24.22 20.88 28.53
N SER A 720 -23.85 20.27 27.41
CA SER A 720 -24.58 20.32 26.15
C SER A 720 -26.00 19.73 26.29
N GLY A 721 -26.15 18.63 27.06
CA GLY A 721 -27.45 18.08 27.43
C GLY A 721 -28.33 19.06 28.21
N ALA A 722 -27.77 19.73 29.23
CA ALA A 722 -28.48 20.76 30.00
C ALA A 722 -28.79 22.03 29.17
N GLN A 723 -27.90 22.42 28.24
CA GLN A 723 -28.16 23.48 27.26
C GLN A 723 -29.35 23.14 26.36
N HIS A 724 -29.42 21.91 25.83
CA HIS A 724 -30.53 21.47 24.98
C HIS A 724 -31.88 21.51 25.72
N LEU A 725 -31.92 21.02 26.97
CA LEU A 725 -33.10 21.11 27.84
C LEU A 725 -33.51 22.57 28.10
N ALA A 726 -32.56 23.46 28.38
CA ALA A 726 -32.82 24.89 28.56
C ALA A 726 -33.33 25.57 27.28
N SER A 727 -32.77 25.22 26.10
CA SER A 727 -33.19 25.79 24.82
C SER A 727 -34.59 25.36 24.39
N SER A 728 -35.10 24.22 24.87
CA SER A 728 -36.49 23.79 24.66
C SER A 728 -37.54 24.62 25.41
N GLY A 729 -37.15 25.74 26.04
CA GLY A 729 -38.07 26.72 26.63
C GLY A 729 -38.68 26.33 27.98
N ARG A 730 -38.38 25.13 28.48
CA ARG A 730 -38.90 24.55 29.73
C ARG A 730 -38.74 25.51 30.92
N THR A 731 -39.80 25.63 31.73
CA THR A 731 -39.82 26.46 32.95
C THR A 731 -39.04 25.81 34.10
N SER A 732 -39.05 24.47 34.17
CA SER A 732 -38.12 23.68 34.99
C SER A 732 -37.80 22.32 34.36
N PHE A 733 -36.69 21.71 34.79
CA PHE A 733 -36.31 20.33 34.43
C PHE A 733 -35.54 19.66 35.59
N PRO A 734 -35.42 18.31 35.64
CA PRO A 734 -34.66 17.61 36.67
C PRO A 734 -33.18 17.98 36.68
N VAL A 735 -32.54 17.92 37.86
CA VAL A 735 -31.13 18.23 38.06
C VAL A 735 -30.27 16.98 37.81
N ASP A 736 -29.37 17.07 36.84
CA ASP A 736 -28.22 16.17 36.76
C ASP A 736 -27.24 16.48 37.90
N LYS A 737 -26.89 15.44 38.66
CA LYS A 737 -26.00 15.47 39.82
C LYS A 737 -24.51 15.50 39.42
N ALA A 738 -24.18 15.27 38.15
CA ALA A 738 -22.83 15.46 37.60
C ALA A 738 -22.49 16.94 37.36
N LEU A 739 -23.48 17.80 37.12
CA LEU A 739 -23.27 19.21 36.83
C LEU A 739 -23.19 20.08 38.10
N PRO A 740 -22.19 20.97 38.24
CA PRO A 740 -22.09 21.87 39.39
C PRO A 740 -23.18 22.95 39.36
N ARG A 741 -23.61 23.40 40.55
CA ARG A 741 -24.71 24.37 40.71
C ARG A 741 -24.54 25.68 39.91
N ASP A 742 -23.30 26.16 39.75
CA ASP A 742 -23.02 27.38 38.99
C ASP A 742 -23.27 27.22 37.46
N ALA A 743 -23.21 26.00 36.91
CA ALA A 743 -23.57 25.76 35.50
C ALA A 743 -25.05 26.13 35.25
N TYR A 744 -25.95 25.66 36.12
CA TYR A 744 -27.38 26.00 36.06
C TYR A 744 -27.60 27.53 36.18
N ARG A 745 -26.88 28.19 37.10
CA ARG A 745 -26.95 29.65 37.29
C ARG A 745 -26.61 30.39 35.99
N VAL A 746 -25.53 30.00 35.32
CA VAL A 746 -25.12 30.63 34.05
C VAL A 746 -26.09 30.31 32.92
N LEU A 747 -26.69 29.10 32.90
CA LEU A 747 -27.81 28.77 31.99
C LEU A 747 -29.09 29.58 32.26
N GLY A 748 -29.18 30.36 33.34
CA GLY A 748 -30.37 31.14 33.69
C GLY A 748 -31.40 30.38 34.54
N TYR A 749 -30.99 29.31 35.21
CA TYR A 749 -31.80 28.49 36.11
C TYR A 749 -31.19 28.46 37.51
N LYS A 750 -31.99 28.23 38.54
CA LYS A 750 -31.52 27.95 39.90
C LYS A 750 -31.91 26.52 40.28
N GLN A 751 -30.94 25.78 40.80
CA GLN A 751 -31.15 24.50 41.46
C GLN A 751 -32.04 24.72 42.70
N ALA A 752 -33.21 24.09 42.72
CA ALA A 752 -34.23 24.23 43.75
C ALA A 752 -34.77 22.84 44.12
N GLY A 753 -34.04 22.14 45.00
CA GLY A 753 -34.27 20.73 45.27
C GLY A 753 -33.75 19.87 44.10
N GLU A 754 -34.54 18.90 43.66
CA GLU A 754 -34.19 18.01 42.54
C GLU A 754 -34.52 18.59 41.16
N ARG A 755 -35.01 19.84 41.08
CA ARG A 755 -35.30 20.56 39.82
C ARG A 755 -34.48 21.83 39.66
N ALA A 756 -34.06 22.11 38.43
CA ALA A 756 -33.57 23.41 38.00
C ALA A 756 -34.76 24.23 37.48
N VAL A 757 -35.03 25.40 38.07
CA VAL A 757 -36.16 26.28 37.71
C VAL A 757 -35.64 27.60 37.18
N ARG A 758 -36.22 28.11 36.09
CA ARG A 758 -35.71 29.30 35.39
C ARG A 758 -35.84 30.57 36.25
N VAL A 759 -34.87 31.48 36.15
CA VAL A 759 -34.78 32.65 37.05
C VAL A 759 -36.01 33.56 36.95
N ASP A 760 -36.48 33.91 35.75
CA ASP A 760 -37.70 34.71 35.55
C ASP A 760 -38.98 34.03 36.03
N ILE A 761 -38.98 32.69 36.09
CA ILE A 761 -40.09 31.88 36.60
C ILE A 761 -40.09 31.92 38.13
N LEU A 762 -38.92 31.82 38.76
CA LEU A 762 -38.77 31.94 40.22
C LEU A 762 -39.07 33.35 40.74
N GLU A 763 -38.68 34.40 40.02
CA GLU A 763 -39.03 35.77 40.41
C GLU A 763 -40.54 36.03 40.23
N ARG A 764 -41.16 35.51 39.15
CA ARG A 764 -42.64 35.56 38.99
C ARG A 764 -43.37 34.79 40.08
N LEU A 765 -42.86 33.62 40.50
CA LEU A 765 -43.41 32.86 41.62
C LEU A 765 -43.28 33.65 42.94
N ALA A 766 -42.17 34.35 43.17
CA ALA A 766 -42.01 35.24 44.31
C ALA A 766 -42.97 36.45 44.26
N ASP A 767 -43.24 36.99 43.08
CA ASP A 767 -44.19 38.08 42.86
C ASP A 767 -45.66 37.61 43.03
N LEU A 768 -45.98 36.32 42.87
CA LEU A 768 -47.28 35.72 43.26
C LEU A 768 -47.39 35.44 44.77
N ILE A 769 -46.33 34.92 45.40
CA ILE A 769 -46.33 34.56 46.82
C ILE A 769 -46.30 35.81 47.73
N ARG A 770 -45.62 36.89 47.30
CA ARG A 770 -45.46 38.10 48.14
C ARG A 770 -46.79 38.79 48.49
N PRO A 771 -47.76 39.01 47.57
CA PRO A 771 -49.09 39.50 47.91
C PRO A 771 -49.84 38.56 48.86
N ALA A 772 -49.80 37.24 48.63
CA ALA A 772 -50.48 36.26 49.48
C ALA A 772 -49.96 36.25 50.93
N LEU A 773 -48.67 36.51 51.14
CA LEU A 773 -48.05 36.69 52.46
C LEU A 773 -48.23 38.10 53.05
N ALA A 774 -48.37 39.13 52.21
CA ALA A 774 -48.61 40.51 52.64
C ALA A 774 -50.07 40.78 53.03
N TRP A 775 -51.01 40.02 52.46
CA TRP A 775 -52.44 40.12 52.77
C TRP A 775 -52.72 39.95 54.27
N ARG A 776 -53.72 40.67 54.77
CA ARG A 776 -54.23 40.57 56.15
C ARG A 776 -55.74 40.55 56.07
N GLU A 777 -56.39 39.85 56.99
CA GLU A 777 -57.84 39.72 57.04
C GLU A 777 -58.59 41.06 57.17
N ASN A 778 -57.90 42.10 57.68
CA ASN A 778 -58.40 43.47 57.82
C ASN A 778 -57.93 44.42 56.69
N ALA A 779 -57.30 43.92 55.61
CA ALA A 779 -56.79 44.76 54.53
C ALA A 779 -57.85 45.07 53.47
N SER A 780 -57.97 46.33 53.07
CA SER A 780 -58.89 46.78 52.02
C SER A 780 -58.37 46.40 50.63
N GLY A 781 -58.77 45.23 50.14
CA GLY A 781 -58.47 44.74 48.80
C GLY A 781 -58.98 43.32 48.58
N GLU A 782 -59.16 42.93 47.32
CA GLU A 782 -59.55 41.57 46.96
C GLU A 782 -58.50 40.55 47.46
N LYS A 783 -58.97 39.38 47.95
CA LYS A 783 -58.10 38.38 48.57
C LYS A 783 -57.21 37.71 47.52
N PRO A 784 -55.87 37.83 47.58
CA PRO A 784 -55.00 37.20 46.59
C PRO A 784 -55.14 35.68 46.60
N ALA A 785 -55.14 35.06 45.42
CA ALA A 785 -55.24 33.62 45.27
C ALA A 785 -54.15 32.89 46.07
N GLY A 786 -54.56 32.01 46.99
CA GLY A 786 -53.67 31.28 47.90
C GLY A 786 -53.36 31.98 49.24
N ALA A 787 -53.86 33.20 49.51
CA ALA A 787 -53.67 33.84 50.82
C ALA A 787 -54.34 33.05 51.96
N PHE A 788 -53.61 32.79 53.05
CA PHE A 788 -54.12 32.08 54.24
C PHE A 788 -54.30 33.04 55.43
N ASP A 789 -53.36 33.08 56.38
CA ASP A 789 -53.42 33.84 57.65
C ASP A 789 -52.54 35.12 57.64
N GLY A 790 -52.01 35.50 56.47
CA GLY A 790 -51.01 36.57 56.34
C GLY A 790 -49.64 36.23 56.91
N ARG A 791 -49.40 34.97 57.29
CA ARG A 791 -48.09 34.44 57.69
C ARG A 791 -47.69 33.21 56.86
N GLY A 792 -48.65 32.55 56.23
CA GLY A 792 -48.48 31.54 55.19
C GLY A 792 -49.48 31.70 54.03
N PHE A 793 -49.29 30.85 53.02
CA PHE A 793 -50.08 30.73 51.80
C PHE A 793 -50.38 29.26 51.49
N VAL A 794 -51.38 28.98 50.66
CA VAL A 794 -51.69 27.66 50.11
C VAL A 794 -51.27 27.62 48.64
N VAL A 795 -50.79 26.47 48.17
CA VAL A 795 -50.36 26.27 46.77
C VAL A 795 -51.56 26.42 45.83
N THR A 796 -51.42 27.20 44.76
CA THR A 796 -52.45 27.36 43.72
C THR A 796 -52.03 26.72 42.40
N GLN A 797 -53.01 26.36 41.56
CA GLN A 797 -52.78 25.84 40.20
C GLN A 797 -51.94 26.79 39.34
N ALA A 798 -52.08 28.11 39.54
CA ALA A 798 -51.26 29.12 38.87
C ALA A 798 -49.77 29.02 39.25
N MET A 799 -49.45 28.67 40.50
CA MET A 799 -48.06 28.51 40.96
C MET A 799 -47.40 27.25 40.40
N THR A 800 -48.11 26.11 40.40
CA THR A 800 -47.59 24.82 39.88
C THR A 800 -47.49 24.80 38.36
N SER A 801 -48.46 25.39 37.67
CA SER A 801 -48.43 25.59 36.22
C SER A 801 -47.24 26.48 35.80
N LEU A 802 -47.02 27.59 36.51
CA LEU A 802 -45.91 28.52 36.23
C LEU A 802 -44.53 27.84 36.33
N THR A 803 -44.30 26.96 37.31
CA THR A 803 -43.03 26.22 37.43
C THR A 803 -42.94 24.96 36.58
N GLY A 804 -44.04 24.48 36.00
CA GLY A 804 -44.10 23.20 35.31
C GLY A 804 -43.83 22.02 36.24
N SER A 805 -44.35 22.07 37.47
CA SER A 805 -44.15 21.04 38.50
C SER A 805 -45.28 21.03 39.54
N ALA A 806 -45.65 19.84 40.02
CA ALA A 806 -46.71 19.64 41.02
C ALA A 806 -46.28 18.60 42.06
N GLY A 807 -47.06 18.48 43.15
CA GLY A 807 -46.76 17.51 44.22
C GLY A 807 -45.41 17.75 44.90
N GLU A 808 -44.71 16.66 45.23
CA GLU A 808 -43.44 16.69 45.96
C GLU A 808 -42.34 17.47 45.22
N ASP A 809 -42.32 17.45 43.89
CA ASP A 809 -41.42 18.26 43.06
C ASP A 809 -41.57 19.77 43.33
N PHE A 810 -42.81 20.25 43.45
CA PHE A 810 -43.10 21.64 43.76
C PHE A 810 -42.83 21.97 45.24
N ALA A 811 -43.15 21.04 46.14
CA ALA A 811 -42.81 21.15 47.56
C ALA A 811 -41.29 21.26 47.77
N SER A 812 -40.49 20.49 47.03
CA SER A 812 -39.03 20.52 47.03
C SER A 812 -38.49 21.89 46.56
N VAL A 813 -39.07 22.46 45.50
CA VAL A 813 -38.77 23.83 45.06
C VAL A 813 -39.07 24.86 46.17
N LEU A 814 -40.25 24.81 46.80
CA LEU A 814 -40.61 25.74 47.88
C LEU A 814 -39.69 25.62 49.11
N ARG A 815 -39.30 24.40 49.50
CA ARG A 815 -38.30 24.18 50.57
C ARG A 815 -36.96 24.81 50.21
N ALA A 816 -36.49 24.66 48.97
CA ALA A 816 -35.22 25.24 48.50
C ALA A 816 -35.26 26.77 48.30
N LEU A 817 -36.44 27.38 48.27
CA LEU A 817 -36.63 28.84 48.38
C LEU A 817 -36.73 29.34 49.82
N GLY A 818 -36.76 28.43 50.81
CA GLY A 818 -36.78 28.76 52.24
C GLY A 818 -38.15 28.73 52.90
N TYR A 819 -39.19 28.21 52.24
CA TYR A 819 -40.51 28.02 52.83
C TYR A 819 -40.61 26.67 53.57
N ARG A 820 -41.48 26.60 54.58
CA ARG A 820 -41.79 25.39 55.35
C ARG A 820 -43.29 25.12 55.26
N MET A 821 -43.65 23.85 55.04
CA MET A 821 -45.02 23.36 55.01
C MET A 821 -45.48 22.99 56.43
N GLU A 822 -46.71 23.35 56.77
CA GLU A 822 -47.41 22.94 57.98
C GLU A 822 -48.83 22.50 57.63
N LYS A 823 -49.23 21.30 58.09
CA LYS A 823 -50.61 20.85 57.99
C LYS A 823 -51.45 21.59 59.02
N ARG A 824 -52.50 22.29 58.58
CA ARG A 824 -53.39 23.10 59.43
C ARG A 824 -54.85 22.91 59.00
N PRO A 825 -55.83 23.00 59.92
CA PRO A 825 -57.23 23.01 59.53
C PRO A 825 -57.55 24.24 58.65
N PRO A 826 -58.51 24.14 57.72
CA PRO A 826 -58.97 25.27 56.92
C PRO A 826 -59.44 26.45 57.79
N LEU A 827 -59.27 27.68 57.27
CA LEU A 827 -59.91 28.85 57.87
C LEU A 827 -61.44 28.74 57.72
N PRO A 828 -62.22 29.12 58.75
CA PRO A 828 -63.67 29.02 58.69
C PRO A 828 -64.24 29.88 57.55
N GLN A 829 -65.03 29.27 56.68
CA GLN A 829 -65.71 30.00 55.62
C GLN A 829 -66.76 30.92 56.23
N LYS A 830 -66.66 32.22 55.95
CA LYS A 830 -67.68 33.19 56.33
C LYS A 830 -68.90 32.98 55.42
N PRO A 831 -70.11 32.74 55.96
CA PRO A 831 -71.26 32.40 55.14
C PRO A 831 -71.59 33.52 54.15
N ALA A 832 -71.76 33.16 52.88
CA ALA A 832 -72.23 34.08 51.86
C ALA A 832 -73.70 34.46 52.15
N VAL A 833 -74.02 35.76 52.03
CA VAL A 833 -75.41 36.21 52.04
C VAL A 833 -76.03 35.81 50.70
N VAL A 834 -77.11 35.04 50.76
CA VAL A 834 -77.92 34.69 49.59
C VAL A 834 -79.12 35.63 49.53
N GLU A 835 -79.18 36.46 48.49
CA GLU A 835 -80.46 36.97 47.97
C GLU A 835 -80.80 36.22 46.68
N THR A 836 -82.10 35.99 46.48
CA THR A 836 -82.64 35.13 45.43
C THR A 836 -83.35 35.94 44.35
N VAL A 837 -83.52 35.37 43.15
CA VAL A 837 -84.85 35.10 42.54
C VAL A 837 -84.75 34.33 41.21
N ALA A 838 -85.46 33.20 41.18
CA ALA A 838 -86.12 32.45 40.10
C ALA A 838 -85.63 32.39 38.62
N ALA A 839 -85.55 31.13 38.14
CA ALA A 839 -86.15 30.56 36.89
C ALA A 839 -85.65 31.05 35.50
N GLU A 840 -85.66 30.24 34.42
CA GLU A 840 -86.38 28.99 34.10
C GLU A 840 -85.48 27.83 33.58
N THR A 841 -86.07 26.65 33.36
CA THR A 841 -85.51 25.38 32.82
C THR A 841 -86.23 25.00 31.50
N PRO A 842 -85.88 23.91 30.75
CA PRO A 842 -84.82 22.88 30.87
C PRO A 842 -83.96 22.84 29.56
N PRO A 843 -83.45 21.72 28.99
CA PRO A 843 -83.01 20.40 29.49
C PRO A 843 -81.52 20.12 29.08
N ALA A 844 -81.02 18.88 29.00
CA ALA A 844 -80.78 17.92 30.09
C ALA A 844 -79.79 16.82 29.61
N GLU A 845 -79.05 16.24 30.57
CA GLU A 845 -78.40 14.92 30.51
C GLU A 845 -77.31 14.64 29.43
N GLY A 846 -76.66 13.48 29.57
CA GLY A 846 -75.59 12.97 28.72
C GLY A 846 -75.70 11.45 28.59
N SER A 847 -74.56 10.74 28.53
CA SER A 847 -74.46 9.30 28.19
C SER A 847 -74.74 9.01 26.69
N ALA A 848 -74.27 7.92 26.05
CA ALA A 848 -73.25 6.93 26.42
C ALA A 848 -72.67 6.23 25.16
N GLU A 849 -71.58 5.48 25.37
CA GLU A 849 -71.25 4.19 24.70
C GLU A 849 -71.28 3.98 23.16
N SER A 850 -70.09 3.60 22.66
CA SER A 850 -69.82 2.37 21.87
C SER A 850 -69.74 2.37 20.32
N ALA A 851 -69.00 1.34 19.86
CA ALA A 851 -69.15 0.57 18.62
C ALA A 851 -68.87 1.19 17.22
N THR A 852 -67.63 0.96 16.75
CA THR A 852 -67.21 0.30 15.48
C THR A 852 -67.71 0.74 14.07
N GLU A 853 -66.82 0.46 13.10
CA GLU A 853 -67.02 0.23 11.64
C GLU A 853 -67.13 1.40 10.63
N THR A 854 -65.99 1.65 9.97
CA THR A 854 -65.72 1.58 8.50
C THR A 854 -66.54 2.40 7.46
N SER A 855 -65.80 3.03 6.52
CA SER A 855 -66.16 3.38 5.10
C SER A 855 -66.54 4.83 4.72
N THR A 856 -65.67 5.47 3.93
CA THR A 856 -65.87 6.28 2.67
C THR A 856 -67.31 6.68 2.27
N GLU A 857 -67.67 7.85 1.69
CA GLU A 857 -67.01 8.71 0.69
C GLU A 857 -67.83 10.02 0.38
N THR A 858 -67.21 10.98 -0.35
CA THR A 858 -67.79 12.02 -1.27
C THR A 858 -68.53 13.32 -0.85
N ALA A 859 -68.13 14.42 -1.56
CA ALA A 859 -68.86 15.62 -2.05
C ALA A 859 -69.57 16.61 -1.06
N ALA A 860 -69.22 17.91 -0.98
CA ALA A 860 -69.39 19.08 -1.90
C ALA A 860 -70.73 19.86 -1.66
N GLU A 861 -70.92 21.17 -1.92
CA GLU A 861 -70.15 22.26 -2.58
C GLU A 861 -70.67 23.69 -2.17
N ALA A 862 -70.01 24.78 -2.62
CA ALA A 862 -70.58 26.10 -3.03
C ALA A 862 -71.35 27.02 -2.00
N VAL A 863 -71.33 28.37 -1.99
CA VAL A 863 -70.44 29.55 -2.29
C VAL A 863 -71.00 30.73 -1.42
N ALA A 864 -70.68 32.05 -1.40
CA ALA A 864 -69.76 33.08 -1.95
C ALA A 864 -69.92 34.36 -1.04
N GLY A 865 -69.20 35.49 -1.12
CA GLY A 865 -68.00 35.87 -1.88
C GLY A 865 -67.97 37.36 -2.33
N LEU A 866 -66.94 38.12 -1.93
CA LEU A 866 -66.44 39.41 -2.51
C LEU A 866 -67.28 40.70 -2.32
N PRO A 867 -66.72 41.91 -2.58
CA PRO A 867 -65.32 42.31 -2.93
C PRO A 867 -64.60 43.03 -1.76
N ALA A 868 -63.37 43.58 -1.83
CA ALA A 868 -62.09 43.44 -2.58
C ALA A 868 -61.06 44.40 -1.88
N GLU A 869 -59.79 44.65 -2.24
CA GLU A 869 -58.87 44.28 -3.36
C GLU A 869 -57.60 43.58 -2.75
N ALA A 870 -56.29 43.74 -3.08
CA ALA A 870 -55.51 44.63 -3.97
C ALA A 870 -54.10 44.05 -4.32
N SER A 871 -53.27 44.88 -4.98
CA SER A 871 -51.89 44.71 -5.49
C SER A 871 -50.82 44.08 -4.57
N THR A 872 -49.77 43.37 -5.04
CA THR A 872 -49.43 42.76 -6.36
C THR A 872 -48.22 41.82 -6.22
N GLU A 873 -48.11 40.79 -7.06
CA GLU A 873 -46.97 39.84 -7.23
C GLU A 873 -46.90 39.42 -8.73
N ALA A 874 -45.79 38.84 -9.24
CA ALA A 874 -45.70 38.43 -10.67
C ALA A 874 -44.61 37.37 -11.02
N VAL A 875 -44.96 36.42 -11.91
CA VAL A 875 -44.08 35.46 -12.63
C VAL A 875 -44.76 35.04 -13.98
N ALA A 876 -44.03 35.05 -15.11
CA ALA A 876 -44.19 34.30 -16.42
C ALA A 876 -45.58 34.21 -17.17
N GLU A 877 -45.72 34.30 -18.52
CA GLU A 877 -44.74 34.72 -19.57
C GLU A 877 -45.24 35.24 -20.98
N PRO A 878 -45.76 34.42 -21.96
CA PRO A 878 -45.05 34.35 -23.28
C PRO A 878 -45.82 34.67 -24.60
N VAL A 879 -45.11 34.48 -25.74
CA VAL A 879 -45.57 34.24 -27.16
C VAL A 879 -45.59 35.42 -28.19
N THR A 880 -44.63 35.38 -29.17
CA THR A 880 -44.55 35.86 -30.61
C THR A 880 -45.23 37.19 -31.08
N VAL A 881 -44.78 37.94 -32.12
CA VAL A 881 -44.47 37.64 -33.56
C VAL A 881 -43.45 38.68 -34.16
N GLU A 882 -43.04 38.50 -35.43
CA GLU A 882 -42.20 39.30 -36.38
C GLU A 882 -42.32 40.85 -36.30
N ASP A 883 -41.39 41.72 -36.78
CA ASP A 883 -40.63 41.74 -38.06
C ASP A 883 -39.33 42.64 -37.99
N ALA A 884 -38.62 42.84 -39.12
CA ALA A 884 -37.31 43.50 -39.34
C ALA A 884 -37.41 45.06 -39.54
N PRO A 885 -36.40 45.86 -40.03
CA PRO A 885 -35.04 45.53 -40.57
C PRO A 885 -33.85 46.49 -40.26
N GLY A 886 -32.63 46.14 -40.73
CA GLY A 886 -31.76 47.10 -41.46
C GLY A 886 -30.27 47.30 -41.06
N MET A 887 -29.34 46.90 -41.96
CA MET A 887 -28.00 47.49 -42.28
C MET A 887 -26.89 47.48 -41.18
N GLU A 888 -25.57 47.35 -41.43
CA GLU A 888 -24.64 47.18 -42.61
C GLU A 888 -23.59 46.09 -42.21
N LEU A 889 -23.11 45.14 -43.02
CA LEU A 889 -22.36 45.11 -44.31
C LEU A 889 -20.80 45.26 -44.21
N GLN A 890 -20.11 44.54 -45.11
CA GLN A 890 -18.64 44.37 -45.35
C GLN A 890 -17.93 43.20 -44.62
N ASP A 891 -17.07 42.39 -45.25
CA ASP A 891 -16.99 41.98 -46.68
C ASP A 891 -16.17 40.67 -46.82
N GLU A 892 -16.24 39.98 -47.96
CA GLU A 892 -15.51 38.71 -48.23
C GLU A 892 -14.27 38.91 -49.13
N PRO A 893 -13.38 37.90 -49.36
CA PRO A 893 -13.61 36.96 -50.47
C PRO A 893 -13.07 35.50 -50.33
N ALA A 894 -13.86 34.53 -50.81
CA ALA A 894 -13.64 33.66 -51.99
C ALA A 894 -12.20 33.55 -52.62
N GLN A 895 -11.76 32.44 -53.25
CA GLN A 895 -12.38 31.13 -53.57
C GLN A 895 -11.33 30.06 -54.05
N GLU A 896 -11.83 28.94 -54.60
CA GLU A 896 -11.18 27.88 -55.42
C GLU A 896 -10.43 26.73 -54.67
N ALA A 897 -10.59 25.44 -55.03
CA ALA A 897 -11.61 24.74 -55.85
C ALA A 897 -11.62 23.21 -55.56
N GLU A 898 -12.72 22.52 -55.86
CA GLU A 898 -12.94 21.04 -55.72
C GLU A 898 -12.83 20.32 -57.09
N PRO A 899 -12.63 18.98 -57.20
CA PRO A 899 -13.62 17.92 -56.86
C PRO A 899 -13.02 16.71 -56.07
N ALA A 900 -13.74 15.76 -55.44
CA ALA A 900 -14.89 14.90 -55.82
C ALA A 900 -14.54 13.78 -56.84
N LEU A 901 -15.02 12.52 -56.78
CA LEU A 901 -15.92 11.80 -55.85
C LEU A 901 -15.75 10.24 -56.00
N GLU A 902 -16.74 9.43 -55.55
CA GLU A 902 -16.90 7.95 -55.63
C GLU A 902 -16.17 7.08 -54.56
N ALA A 903 -16.78 6.05 -53.93
CA ALA A 903 -18.21 5.68 -53.82
C ALA A 903 -18.50 4.76 -52.60
N SER A 904 -19.75 4.78 -52.13
CA SER A 904 -20.44 3.80 -51.23
C SER A 904 -21.41 2.94 -52.10
N PRO A 905 -22.19 1.91 -51.65
CA PRO A 905 -22.80 1.74 -50.31
C PRO A 905 -23.13 0.29 -49.78
N GLU A 906 -23.83 0.26 -48.63
CA GLU A 906 -24.95 -0.62 -48.19
C GLU A 906 -24.91 -2.17 -48.13
N ALA A 907 -25.41 -2.67 -46.98
CA ALA A 907 -26.32 -3.80 -46.67
C ALA A 907 -26.36 -5.11 -47.50
N PRO A 908 -26.58 -6.27 -46.84
CA PRO A 908 -27.95 -6.81 -46.64
C PRO A 908 -28.29 -7.06 -45.14
N VAL A 909 -29.51 -6.83 -44.64
CA VAL A 909 -30.81 -7.54 -44.87
C VAL A 909 -30.88 -8.93 -44.21
N THR A 910 -31.85 -9.10 -43.30
CA THR A 910 -32.25 -10.34 -42.61
C THR A 910 -33.12 -11.24 -43.49
N PRO A 911 -33.33 -12.50 -43.08
CA PRO A 911 -34.70 -12.91 -42.75
C PRO A 911 -34.84 -13.47 -41.33
N GLU A 912 -36.09 -13.62 -40.90
CA GLU A 912 -36.49 -14.15 -39.60
C GLU A 912 -36.45 -15.69 -39.58
N ASP A 913 -36.26 -16.27 -38.39
CA ASP A 913 -37.17 -17.32 -37.94
C ASP A 913 -37.24 -17.31 -36.40
N ALA A 914 -38.44 -17.47 -35.84
CA ALA A 914 -38.69 -17.46 -34.40
C ALA A 914 -39.32 -18.79 -33.96
N PRO A 915 -38.99 -19.26 -32.75
CA PRO A 915 -39.93 -19.01 -31.66
C PRO A 915 -39.25 -18.53 -30.37
N GLY A 916 -39.94 -17.66 -29.63
CA GLY A 916 -39.45 -17.15 -28.35
C GLY A 916 -39.57 -18.18 -27.22
N ILE A 917 -38.53 -18.26 -26.38
CA ILE A 917 -38.55 -18.92 -25.08
C ILE A 917 -38.02 -17.93 -24.04
N ALA A 918 -38.73 -17.78 -22.92
CA ALA A 918 -38.39 -16.86 -21.85
C ALA A 918 -37.20 -17.37 -21.00
N PRO A 919 -36.45 -16.48 -20.30
CA PRO A 919 -35.46 -16.92 -19.32
C PRO A 919 -36.12 -17.68 -18.16
N PRO A 920 -35.47 -18.71 -17.59
CA PRO A 920 -36.02 -19.48 -16.49
C PRO A 920 -36.06 -18.66 -15.18
N ALA A 921 -37.14 -18.82 -14.43
CA ALA A 921 -37.25 -18.41 -13.04
C ALA A 921 -37.55 -19.66 -12.18
N GLU A 922 -36.84 -19.83 -11.07
CA GLU A 922 -37.18 -20.82 -10.04
C GLU A 922 -37.38 -20.12 -8.69
N GLU A 923 -38.67 -20.00 -8.36
CA GLU A 923 -39.34 -20.05 -7.05
C GLU A 923 -38.55 -19.78 -5.74
N PRO A 924 -39.06 -18.85 -4.91
CA PRO A 924 -39.07 -18.98 -3.46
C PRO A 924 -40.41 -19.60 -2.98
N ALA A 925 -40.40 -20.86 -2.53
CA ALA A 925 -41.60 -21.56 -2.08
C ALA A 925 -41.85 -21.45 -0.55
N ALA A 926 -43.13 -21.34 -0.17
CA ALA A 926 -43.67 -21.40 1.20
C ALA A 926 -45.20 -21.69 1.12
N PRO A 927 -45.92 -22.02 2.22
CA PRO A 927 -45.51 -22.38 3.58
C PRO A 927 -46.09 -23.76 4.05
N THR A 928 -45.85 -24.16 5.31
CA THR A 928 -46.74 -25.10 6.05
C THR A 928 -46.57 -24.95 7.58
N GLU A 929 -47.52 -25.47 8.37
CA GLU A 929 -47.74 -25.13 9.80
C GLU A 929 -47.41 -26.28 10.80
N THR A 930 -47.80 -26.08 12.06
CA THR A 930 -48.05 -27.09 13.14
C THR A 930 -46.87 -27.79 13.85
N ALA A 931 -46.42 -27.14 14.92
CA ALA A 931 -46.50 -27.58 16.34
C ALA A 931 -46.55 -29.09 16.75
N GLY A 932 -45.76 -29.41 17.77
CA GLY A 932 -45.78 -30.64 18.62
C GLY A 932 -44.39 -30.80 19.28
N LEU A 933 -44.20 -30.74 20.61
CA LEU A 933 -44.50 -31.75 21.65
C LEU A 933 -43.77 -33.09 21.34
N GLU A 934 -43.02 -33.74 22.23
CA GLU A 934 -43.10 -33.90 23.71
C GLU A 934 -41.70 -34.38 24.25
N ALA A 935 -41.36 -34.70 25.52
CA ALA A 935 -42.03 -34.81 26.83
C ALA A 935 -41.03 -34.62 28.02
N ALA A 936 -41.54 -34.66 29.27
CA ALA A 936 -40.76 -34.73 30.54
C ALA A 936 -40.41 -36.20 30.96
N PRO A 937 -39.83 -36.50 32.15
CA PRO A 937 -40.49 -36.47 33.49
C PRO A 937 -39.68 -35.68 34.58
N ALA A 938 -40.26 -35.16 35.69
CA ALA A 938 -40.75 -35.79 36.94
C ALA A 938 -39.62 -36.26 37.92
N GLU A 939 -39.77 -36.33 39.26
CA GLU A 939 -40.99 -36.41 40.10
C GLU A 939 -40.75 -36.03 41.61
N THR A 940 -41.84 -35.95 42.40
CA THR A 940 -42.00 -36.10 43.88
C THR A 940 -41.97 -34.91 44.87
N ALA A 941 -43.14 -34.74 45.54
CA ALA A 941 -43.40 -34.39 46.96
C ALA A 941 -43.02 -32.99 47.52
N ALA A 942 -43.75 -32.41 48.50
CA ALA A 942 -44.84 -32.96 49.35
C ALA A 942 -45.96 -31.94 49.69
N THR A 943 -46.99 -32.43 50.40
CA THR A 943 -48.14 -31.77 51.06
C THR A 943 -47.73 -30.67 52.09
N GLU A 944 -48.61 -29.82 52.63
CA GLU A 944 -50.00 -30.08 53.11
C GLU A 944 -50.90 -28.82 53.12
N ALA A 945 -52.18 -28.97 53.50
CA ALA A 945 -53.25 -28.00 53.21
C ALA A 945 -54.11 -27.57 54.42
N ALA A 946 -54.88 -26.49 54.26
CA ALA A 946 -56.01 -26.10 55.11
C ALA A 946 -57.09 -25.41 54.25
N ALA A 947 -58.37 -25.44 54.68
CA ALA A 947 -59.53 -25.11 53.84
C ALA A 947 -60.47 -24.06 54.45
N SER A 948 -61.41 -23.57 53.63
CA SER A 948 -62.66 -22.89 54.02
C SER A 948 -63.69 -23.91 54.59
N PRO A 949 -64.91 -23.52 55.05
CA PRO A 949 -65.47 -22.18 55.29
C PRO A 949 -66.27 -22.03 56.63
N ASP A 950 -66.96 -20.89 56.78
CA ASP A 950 -68.35 -20.72 57.30
C ASP A 950 -68.65 -20.24 58.75
N ALA A 951 -69.77 -19.50 58.82
CA ALA A 951 -70.72 -19.20 59.90
C ALA A 951 -70.35 -18.51 61.25
N ALA A 952 -71.19 -17.50 61.54
CA ALA A 952 -71.67 -16.98 62.85
C ALA A 952 -70.87 -15.91 63.63
N ALA A 953 -71.62 -14.86 64.03
CA ALA A 953 -71.22 -13.69 64.83
C ALA A 953 -71.43 -13.96 66.36
N PRO A 954 -71.23 -13.03 67.35
CA PRO A 954 -71.80 -11.66 67.37
C PRO A 954 -71.08 -10.53 68.19
N VAL A 955 -71.72 -9.35 68.22
CA VAL A 955 -71.61 -8.20 69.18
C VAL A 955 -70.49 -7.14 69.03
N GLU A 956 -70.96 -5.91 68.91
CA GLU A 956 -70.46 -4.56 69.26
C GLU A 956 -69.07 -4.36 69.90
N ALA A 957 -68.34 -3.30 69.48
CA ALA A 957 -68.18 -2.07 70.29
C ALA A 957 -67.40 -0.92 69.60
N SER A 958 -67.72 0.31 70.01
CA SER A 958 -66.96 1.58 69.84
C SER A 958 -66.79 2.17 68.42
N ALA A 959 -67.22 3.43 68.26
CA ALA A 959 -66.89 4.28 67.13
C ALA A 959 -65.66 5.15 67.44
N THR A 960 -64.91 5.55 66.41
CA THR A 960 -63.88 6.60 66.48
C THR A 960 -64.12 7.66 65.39
N PRO A 961 -63.77 8.94 65.64
CA PRO A 961 -64.24 10.06 64.83
C PRO A 961 -63.46 10.23 63.52
N ALA A 962 -64.10 10.86 62.53
CA ALA A 962 -63.42 11.31 61.32
C ALA A 962 -62.35 12.36 61.64
N GLU A 963 -61.13 12.16 61.14
CA GLU A 963 -60.07 13.17 61.22
C GLU A 963 -60.40 14.38 60.31
N PRO A 964 -60.12 15.62 60.74
CA PRO A 964 -60.37 16.81 59.92
C PRO A 964 -59.36 16.90 58.76
N GLU A 965 -59.83 17.27 57.57
CA GLU A 965 -58.94 17.54 56.43
C GLU A 965 -57.97 18.70 56.75
N LEU A 966 -56.69 18.38 56.89
CA LEU A 966 -55.63 19.36 57.13
C LEU A 966 -55.02 19.82 55.80
N ILE A 967 -55.15 21.12 55.49
CA ILE A 967 -54.58 21.74 54.31
C ILE A 967 -53.10 22.06 54.55
N GLU A 968 -52.27 21.91 53.51
CA GLU A 968 -50.86 22.28 53.54
C GLU A 968 -50.65 23.79 53.40
N VAL A 969 -50.29 24.44 54.50
CA VAL A 969 -50.00 25.88 54.55
C VAL A 969 -48.49 26.11 54.58
N TRP A 970 -48.00 26.91 53.63
CA TRP A 970 -46.59 27.20 53.45
C TRP A 970 -46.23 28.57 54.02
N ARG A 971 -45.23 28.63 54.92
CA ARG A 971 -44.76 29.87 55.55
C ARG A 971 -43.25 30.09 55.41
N PRO A 972 -42.74 31.34 55.39
CA PRO A 972 -41.30 31.61 55.37
C PRO A 972 -40.59 31.00 56.59
N GLY A 973 -39.47 30.32 56.37
CA GLY A 973 -38.56 29.91 57.43
C GLY A 973 -37.88 31.14 58.03
N GLY A 974 -38.17 31.44 59.29
CA GLY A 974 -37.58 32.58 59.99
C GLY A 974 -36.06 32.47 60.13
N ARG A 975 -35.37 33.62 60.11
CA ARG A 975 -33.98 33.72 60.58
C ARG A 975 -33.91 33.30 62.05
N HIS A 976 -32.86 32.57 62.41
CA HIS A 976 -32.41 32.53 63.79
C HIS A 976 -31.69 33.85 64.11
N GLU A 977 -32.30 34.67 64.97
CA GLU A 977 -31.56 35.62 65.80
C GLU A 977 -31.06 34.91 67.07
N ASP A 978 -30.14 35.57 67.78
CA ASP A 978 -29.24 35.07 68.81
C ASP A 978 -29.66 33.84 69.64
N ARG A 979 -28.83 32.79 69.57
CA ARG A 979 -28.62 31.89 70.72
C ARG A 979 -27.13 31.60 70.91
N LYS A 980 -26.48 32.42 71.75
CA LYS A 980 -25.12 32.18 72.24
C LYS A 980 -25.03 30.80 72.91
N PRO A 981 -23.94 30.03 72.70
CA PRO A 981 -23.74 28.75 73.36
C PRO A 981 -23.56 28.95 74.87
N ARG A 982 -24.26 28.15 75.68
CA ARG A 982 -24.19 28.22 77.14
C ARG A 982 -23.25 27.14 77.67
N HIS A 983 -22.08 27.54 78.20
CA HIS A 983 -21.27 26.70 79.09
C HIS A 983 -22.10 26.33 80.34
N GLU A 984 -21.98 25.16 80.95
CA GLU A 984 -20.84 24.69 81.78
C GLU A 984 -20.86 23.14 81.91
N ARG A 985 -19.70 22.44 82.02
CA ARG A 985 -18.97 21.95 83.24
C ARG A 985 -19.81 21.04 84.18
N HIS A 986 -19.30 20.08 84.95
CA HIS A 986 -17.94 19.59 85.33
C HIS A 986 -17.91 18.03 85.24
N ARG A 987 -16.82 17.24 85.44
CA ARG A 987 -15.84 17.04 86.54
C ARG A 987 -14.75 16.07 86.01
N HIS A 988 -13.57 15.81 86.56
CA HIS A 988 -12.57 16.39 87.51
C HIS A 988 -11.21 15.70 87.11
N GLN A 989 -10.00 15.98 87.62
CA GLN A 989 -9.52 16.56 88.88
C GLN A 989 -8.13 17.22 88.68
N ARG A 990 -7.56 17.88 89.69
CA ARG A 990 -6.28 18.64 89.59
C ARG A 990 -5.15 18.02 90.42
N HIS A 991 -3.92 18.24 89.92
CA HIS A 991 -2.59 18.32 90.56
C HIS A 991 -2.40 17.91 92.03
N HIS A 992 -1.23 17.31 92.28
CA HIS A 992 -0.25 17.95 93.18
C HIS A 992 1.18 17.87 92.62
N HIS A 993 2.08 18.74 93.08
CA HIS A 993 3.50 18.83 92.69
C HIS A 993 4.43 18.33 93.79
N GLN A 994 5.64 17.88 93.40
CA GLN A 994 6.90 18.29 94.03
C GLN A 994 8.09 18.21 93.02
N ARG A 995 9.25 18.76 93.40
CA ARG A 995 10.48 19.03 92.60
C ARG A 995 11.70 18.41 93.33
N PRO A 996 12.96 18.43 92.80
CA PRO A 996 13.49 18.86 91.50
C PRO A 996 14.00 17.64 90.68
N GLN A 997 15.01 17.58 89.79
CA GLN A 997 16.03 18.49 89.18
C GLN A 997 16.52 17.84 87.86
N GLY A 998 17.21 18.44 86.89
CA GLY A 998 17.61 19.84 86.62
C GLY A 998 18.80 19.90 85.62
N GLY A 999 18.97 21.02 84.91
CA GLY A 999 19.88 21.19 83.75
C GLY A 999 19.13 20.96 82.42
N ALA A 1000 18.91 21.92 81.51
CA ALA A 1000 19.80 22.90 80.83
C ALA A 1000 20.53 22.27 79.62
N GLU A 1001 20.53 22.81 78.39
CA GLU A 1001 19.86 24.00 77.78
C GLU A 1001 19.54 23.67 76.29
N ALA A 1002 18.40 24.07 75.70
CA ALA A 1002 18.16 25.29 74.89
C ALA A 1002 19.19 25.52 73.75
N GLY A 1003 18.83 25.87 72.50
CA GLY A 1003 17.57 26.17 71.78
C GLY A 1003 17.92 26.83 70.42
N ALA A 1004 17.05 27.35 69.55
CA ALA A 1004 15.63 27.15 69.24
C ALA A 1004 15.25 28.02 68.00
N ALA A 1005 14.10 27.73 67.37
CA ALA A 1005 13.26 28.63 66.54
C ALA A 1005 13.65 29.01 65.07
N PRO A 1006 12.68 29.48 64.23
CA PRO A 1006 12.85 29.67 62.78
C PRO A 1006 12.28 31.02 62.22
N ALA A 1007 12.10 31.08 60.89
CA ALA A 1007 11.09 31.86 60.12
C ALA A 1007 11.37 33.33 59.70
N GLU A 1008 10.97 33.59 58.43
CA GLU A 1008 10.39 34.80 57.80
C GLU A 1008 11.05 36.21 57.86
N GLY A 1009 10.74 37.01 56.84
CA GLY A 1009 10.96 38.47 56.79
C GLY A 1009 12.01 38.96 55.79
N GLY A 1010 11.76 40.09 55.12
CA GLY A 1010 12.74 40.75 54.26
C GLY A 1010 12.28 42.13 53.74
N ALA A 1011 13.21 43.03 53.40
CA ALA A 1011 12.96 44.28 52.68
C ALA A 1011 14.24 44.98 52.14
N ALA A 1012 14.13 45.48 50.90
CA ALA A 1012 14.59 46.78 50.38
C ALA A 1012 16.06 47.33 50.48
N GLN A 1013 16.69 47.41 49.29
CA GLN A 1013 17.19 48.64 48.60
C GLN A 1013 18.60 49.26 48.82
N ALA A 1014 19.09 49.80 47.69
CA ALA A 1014 20.11 50.85 47.45
C ALA A 1014 21.62 50.55 47.71
N ALA A 1015 22.58 51.04 46.89
CA ALA A 1015 22.55 51.57 45.51
C ALA A 1015 23.99 51.64 44.89
N ASP A 1016 24.08 51.68 43.56
CA ASP A 1016 25.24 52.03 42.69
C ASP A 1016 26.57 51.25 42.78
N GLY A 1017 27.38 51.24 41.69
CA GLY A 1017 28.75 50.68 41.76
C GLY A 1017 29.53 50.18 40.53
N ALA A 1018 29.11 50.43 39.27
CA ALA A 1018 29.90 50.18 38.03
C ALA A 1018 30.27 48.73 37.60
N LYS A 1019 30.66 48.61 36.31
CA LYS A 1019 31.22 47.44 35.57
C LYS A 1019 32.49 47.94 34.83
N PRO A 1020 33.24 47.14 34.00
CA PRO A 1020 33.37 45.69 33.85
C PRO A 1020 34.85 45.20 33.98
N GLY A 1021 35.14 43.89 33.81
CA GLY A 1021 36.53 43.39 33.70
C GLY A 1021 36.65 41.94 33.21
N GLN A 1022 37.78 41.58 32.60
CA GLN A 1022 38.09 40.23 32.07
C GLN A 1022 39.45 39.69 32.55
N ARG A 1023 39.60 38.35 32.52
CA ARG A 1023 40.82 37.54 32.24
C ARG A 1023 41.93 37.32 33.30
N HIS A 1024 42.23 36.02 33.43
CA HIS A 1024 43.54 35.35 33.58
C HIS A 1024 44.33 35.26 34.92
N GLY A 1025 44.64 33.99 35.26
CA GLY A 1025 45.86 33.48 35.90
C GLY A 1025 45.94 31.95 35.64
N GLY A 1026 47.08 31.27 35.51
CA GLY A 1026 48.51 31.68 35.57
C GLY A 1026 49.49 30.74 34.81
N HIS A 1027 50.81 30.88 35.04
CA HIS A 1027 51.97 30.29 34.29
C HIS A 1027 53.15 30.02 35.27
N ARG A 1028 54.22 29.24 35.04
CA ARG A 1028 54.74 28.37 33.94
C ARG A 1028 55.81 27.40 34.49
N ARG A 1029 56.05 26.24 33.83
CA ARG A 1029 57.38 25.59 33.55
C ARG A 1029 57.17 24.34 32.66
N ASP A 1030 57.89 24.10 31.55
CA ASP A 1030 59.31 23.69 31.36
C ASP A 1030 59.62 22.27 31.93
N GLY A 1031 60.20 21.29 31.22
CA GLY A 1031 60.51 21.14 29.78
C GLY A 1031 61.75 20.24 29.49
N GLY A 1032 61.70 19.26 28.55
CA GLY A 1032 62.92 18.61 28.01
C GLY A 1032 62.93 17.10 27.61
N ARG A 1033 62.70 16.82 26.31
CA ARG A 1033 63.36 15.83 25.39
C ARG A 1033 63.65 14.33 25.73
N ASP A 1034 62.95 13.47 24.97
CA ASP A 1034 63.46 12.47 23.99
C ASP A 1034 63.96 11.03 24.30
N PHE A 1035 63.49 10.11 23.41
CA PHE A 1035 64.02 8.81 22.93
C PHE A 1035 63.65 7.40 23.52
N ARG A 1036 63.42 6.48 22.56
CA ARG A 1036 63.40 4.98 22.55
C ARG A 1036 62.14 4.18 22.99
N LYS A 1037 62.01 2.99 22.37
CA LYS A 1037 61.10 1.83 22.61
C LYS A 1037 61.89 0.70 23.36
N PRO A 1038 61.39 -0.54 23.68
CA PRO A 1038 60.05 -1.17 23.49
C PRO A 1038 59.51 -2.07 24.66
N ARG A 1039 58.32 -2.70 24.44
CA ARG A 1039 57.88 -4.08 24.80
C ARG A 1039 57.46 -4.52 26.25
N GLU A 1040 56.34 -5.28 26.28
CA GLU A 1040 55.93 -6.42 27.16
C GLU A 1040 55.34 -6.26 28.59
N GLY A 1041 54.36 -7.14 28.89
CA GLY A 1041 53.76 -7.47 30.22
C GLY A 1041 52.56 -6.60 30.68
N GLY A 1042 51.41 -7.14 31.14
CA GLY A 1042 50.91 -8.52 31.15
C GLY A 1042 49.54 -8.69 31.86
N GLU A 1043 48.76 -9.71 31.46
CA GLU A 1043 47.61 -10.36 32.15
C GLU A 1043 46.32 -9.57 32.54
N GLY A 1044 45.20 -10.31 32.69
CA GLY A 1044 43.93 -9.82 33.25
C GLY A 1044 42.66 -10.04 32.41
N ALA A 1045 42.01 -11.21 32.50
CA ALA A 1045 40.75 -11.53 31.80
C ALA A 1045 39.57 -11.76 32.77
N PRO A 1046 38.33 -11.28 32.48
CA PRO A 1046 37.17 -11.52 33.36
C PRO A 1046 36.00 -12.32 32.73
N ARG A 1047 35.43 -13.24 33.53
CA ARG A 1047 34.12 -13.92 33.45
C ARG A 1047 33.94 -14.72 34.78
N PRO A 1048 32.73 -15.18 35.21
CA PRO A 1048 31.39 -15.06 34.60
C PRO A 1048 30.23 -14.66 35.58
N GLU A 1049 29.00 -14.68 35.04
CA GLU A 1049 27.72 -15.12 35.65
C GLU A 1049 26.92 -14.36 36.75
N GLY A 1050 25.62 -14.19 36.45
CA GLY A 1050 24.48 -14.38 37.37
C GLY A 1050 23.85 -13.13 38.03
N ARG A 1051 22.58 -13.17 38.49
CA ARG A 1051 21.39 -14.00 38.14
C ARG A 1051 20.14 -13.47 38.90
N ASP A 1052 18.93 -13.70 38.36
CA ASP A 1052 17.63 -13.79 39.07
C ASP A 1052 17.12 -12.52 39.87
N ASP A 1053 15.89 -12.40 40.43
CA ASP A 1053 14.78 -13.37 40.60
C ASP A 1053 13.35 -12.78 40.88
N ARG A 1054 12.35 -13.66 40.67
CA ARG A 1054 11.10 -13.98 41.43
C ARG A 1054 9.91 -13.00 41.63
N ASN A 1055 8.74 -13.42 41.14
CA ASN A 1055 7.70 -14.24 41.84
C ASN A 1055 6.60 -14.71 40.83
N ARG A 1056 5.73 -15.75 40.96
CA ARG A 1056 5.18 -16.63 42.03
C ARG A 1056 4.03 -15.99 42.85
N ARG A 1057 2.96 -16.64 43.33
CA ARG A 1057 2.52 -18.06 43.58
C ARG A 1057 1.09 -18.26 42.95
N PHE A 1058 0.21 -19.28 43.13
CA PHE A 1058 0.06 -20.64 43.71
C PHE A 1058 -1.30 -21.23 43.21
N GLU A 1059 -1.80 -22.47 43.45
CA GLU A 1059 -1.23 -23.85 43.44
C GLU A 1059 -2.34 -24.90 43.72
N GLY A 1060 -2.52 -25.91 42.85
CA GLY A 1060 -3.45 -27.06 42.99
C GLY A 1060 -3.44 -27.92 41.69
N LYS A 1061 -3.16 -29.24 41.69
CA LYS A 1061 -3.89 -30.43 42.22
C LYS A 1061 -5.10 -30.85 41.34
N ASP A 1062 -5.36 -32.13 41.05
CA ASP A 1062 -4.70 -33.41 41.40
C ASP A 1062 -4.93 -34.50 40.29
N ARG A 1063 -4.68 -35.79 40.58
CA ARG A 1063 -4.87 -37.04 39.75
C ARG A 1063 -6.14 -37.10 38.85
N ASP A 1064 -6.27 -37.94 37.79
CA ASP A 1064 -6.08 -39.41 37.75
C ASP A 1064 -6.07 -40.05 36.31
N ASN A 1065 -6.16 -41.39 36.18
CA ASN A 1065 -6.01 -42.18 34.92
C ASN A 1065 -7.01 -43.36 34.76
N LYS A 1066 -7.77 -43.45 33.62
CA LYS A 1066 -8.19 -44.71 32.89
C LYS A 1066 -9.36 -44.56 31.88
N GLY A 1067 -9.42 -45.48 30.89
CA GLY A 1067 -10.65 -45.94 30.17
C GLY A 1067 -10.51 -45.90 28.62
N ARG A 1068 -10.50 -46.99 27.82
CA ARG A 1068 -11.49 -48.07 27.56
C ARG A 1068 -12.74 -47.58 26.80
N ASP A 1069 -13.33 -48.27 25.81
CA ASP A 1069 -13.30 -49.67 25.30
C ASP A 1069 -13.98 -49.67 23.87
N ARG A 1070 -14.10 -50.69 22.99
CA ARG A 1070 -13.76 -52.14 22.89
C ARG A 1070 -13.83 -52.65 21.42
N ASP A 1071 -13.36 -53.89 21.17
CA ASP A 1071 -13.89 -54.93 20.23
C ASP A 1071 -13.73 -54.95 18.67
N LYS A 1072 -13.16 -56.08 18.21
CA LYS A 1072 -13.58 -57.05 17.15
C LYS A 1072 -14.12 -56.58 15.77
N GLY A 1073 -13.48 -57.09 14.71
CA GLY A 1073 -14.08 -57.33 13.38
C GLY A 1073 -13.28 -58.38 12.58
N LYS A 1074 -13.95 -59.36 11.93
CA LYS A 1074 -13.31 -60.50 11.24
C LYS A 1074 -14.27 -61.17 10.23
N PHE A 1075 -13.97 -61.16 8.91
CA PHE A 1075 -14.11 -62.28 7.95
C PHE A 1075 -14.00 -61.85 6.45
N GLY A 1076 -13.58 -62.81 5.60
CA GLY A 1076 -13.61 -62.78 4.12
C GLY A 1076 -12.47 -62.00 3.45
N GLY A 1077 -11.78 -62.47 2.41
CA GLY A 1077 -11.80 -63.75 1.64
C GLY A 1077 -11.27 -63.48 0.21
N ASP A 1078 -10.73 -64.39 -0.59
CA ASP A 1078 -10.31 -65.81 -0.48
C ASP A 1078 -9.38 -66.14 -1.70
N ARG A 1079 -8.61 -67.25 -1.70
CA ARG A 1079 -7.90 -67.89 -2.85
C ARG A 1079 -6.74 -67.13 -3.56
N ASP A 1080 -5.70 -67.79 -4.13
CA ASP A 1080 -5.25 -69.20 -4.07
C ASP A 1080 -3.70 -69.35 -4.30
N LYS A 1081 -3.21 -70.60 -4.34
CA LYS A 1081 -1.81 -71.05 -4.13
C LYS A 1081 -0.97 -71.28 -5.40
N GLY A 1082 0.36 -71.24 -5.22
CA GLY A 1082 1.41 -71.93 -6.02
C GLY A 1082 2.80 -71.61 -5.41
N ARG A 1083 3.63 -72.49 -4.81
CA ARG A 1083 4.10 -73.88 -5.10
C ARG A 1083 4.80 -74.02 -6.47
N ASP A 1084 5.91 -74.77 -6.64
CA ASP A 1084 6.81 -75.58 -5.76
C ASP A 1084 8.18 -75.78 -6.50
N ASN A 1085 9.36 -76.21 -5.98
CA ASN A 1085 10.00 -76.24 -4.64
C ASN A 1085 11.43 -76.92 -4.72
N ARG A 1086 12.42 -76.50 -3.91
CA ARG A 1086 13.76 -77.13 -3.66
C ARG A 1086 14.88 -77.10 -4.73
N GLY A 1087 16.14 -77.27 -4.27
CA GLY A 1087 17.21 -77.98 -5.00
C GLY A 1087 18.60 -77.32 -5.06
N ARG A 1088 19.29 -77.00 -3.94
CA ARG A 1088 20.32 -77.83 -3.25
C ARG A 1088 21.60 -78.24 -4.01
N ASP A 1089 22.72 -77.69 -3.55
CA ASP A 1089 24.03 -78.32 -3.25
C ASP A 1089 24.70 -79.32 -4.23
N ARG A 1090 25.84 -78.93 -4.85
CA ARG A 1090 27.17 -79.54 -4.57
C ARG A 1090 28.40 -78.88 -5.25
N ASP A 1091 29.57 -79.36 -4.83
CA ASP A 1091 30.92 -78.78 -4.87
C ASP A 1091 31.55 -78.34 -6.22
N LYS A 1092 32.09 -77.11 -6.19
CA LYS A 1092 33.51 -76.72 -6.40
C LYS A 1092 34.37 -77.54 -7.39
N GLY A 1093 34.77 -76.88 -8.46
CA GLY A 1093 36.03 -77.11 -9.20
C GLY A 1093 36.79 -75.79 -9.42
N ARG A 1094 38.13 -75.86 -9.54
CA ARG A 1094 39.03 -74.76 -9.96
C ARG A 1094 38.83 -74.43 -11.46
N ASP A 1095 39.26 -73.29 -12.02
CA ASP A 1095 40.18 -72.23 -11.53
C ASP A 1095 39.90 -70.87 -12.25
N ARG A 1096 40.58 -69.79 -11.81
CA ARG A 1096 41.03 -68.57 -12.59
C ARG A 1096 40.15 -68.07 -13.78
N GLN A 1097 39.69 -66.81 -13.86
CA GLN A 1097 40.21 -65.51 -13.41
C GLN A 1097 39.02 -64.52 -13.20
N GLY A 1098 39.22 -63.42 -12.48
CA GLY A 1098 38.16 -62.41 -12.30
C GLY A 1098 38.66 -60.99 -12.02
N GLY A 1099 37.78 -60.01 -12.25
CA GLY A 1099 37.98 -58.60 -11.93
C GLY A 1099 36.63 -57.94 -11.59
N PRO A 1100 36.29 -57.74 -10.30
CA PRO A 1100 34.97 -57.32 -9.87
C PRO A 1100 34.86 -55.83 -9.48
N SER A 1101 33.61 -55.39 -9.38
CA SER A 1101 33.13 -54.04 -9.09
C SER A 1101 33.25 -53.57 -7.62
N LEU A 1102 33.63 -52.30 -7.46
CA LEU A 1102 33.02 -51.27 -6.59
C LEU A 1102 32.47 -51.60 -5.18
N ARG A 1103 33.01 -50.86 -4.18
CA ARG A 1103 32.30 -50.25 -3.01
C ARG A 1103 31.85 -51.19 -1.86
N PRO A 1104 31.44 -50.65 -0.68
CA PRO A 1104 31.99 -49.50 0.10
C PRO A 1104 32.07 -49.75 1.64
N TYR A 1105 32.82 -48.95 2.43
CA TYR A 1105 32.32 -48.44 3.75
C TYR A 1105 33.18 -47.38 4.47
N ALA A 1106 32.48 -46.51 5.23
CA ALA A 1106 32.77 -45.82 6.52
C ALA A 1106 34.11 -45.11 6.85
N SER A 1107 34.04 -44.36 7.97
CA SER A 1107 35.08 -43.47 8.52
C SER A 1107 35.31 -43.73 10.02
N SER A 1108 36.53 -43.49 10.50
CA SER A 1108 36.90 -43.29 11.91
C SER A 1108 38.23 -42.51 12.01
N ALA A 1109 38.69 -42.15 13.22
CA ALA A 1109 39.61 -41.02 13.43
C ALA A 1109 41.06 -41.36 13.88
N ASN A 1110 41.91 -40.33 13.75
CA ASN A 1110 43.31 -40.14 14.18
C ASN A 1110 43.61 -40.49 15.68
N PRO A 1111 44.88 -40.58 16.17
CA PRO A 1111 46.05 -39.77 15.74
C PRO A 1111 47.50 -40.36 15.82
N ARG A 1112 48.48 -39.48 15.48
CA ARG A 1112 49.94 -39.43 15.84
C ARG A 1112 51.03 -40.05 14.92
N GLU A 1113 51.63 -39.16 14.11
CA GLU A 1113 53.07 -38.80 14.05
C GLU A 1113 54.18 -39.87 14.04
N ARG A 1114 55.00 -39.88 12.96
CA ARG A 1114 56.36 -39.26 13.02
C ARG A 1114 57.07 -39.05 11.66
N ASP A 1115 57.75 -37.90 11.58
CA ASP A 1115 59.02 -37.56 10.91
C ASP A 1115 59.37 -38.09 9.49
N ARG A 1116 59.41 -37.15 8.53
CA ARG A 1116 60.35 -37.12 7.39
C ARG A 1116 60.88 -35.70 7.17
N PRO A 1117 62.17 -35.50 6.81
CA PRO A 1117 62.76 -34.17 6.64
C PRO A 1117 62.28 -33.46 5.34
N ALA A 1118 62.36 -32.13 5.34
CA ALA A 1118 61.91 -31.29 4.23
C ALA A 1118 62.95 -31.13 3.10
N ASP A 1119 62.47 -30.92 1.87
CA ASP A 1119 63.29 -30.72 0.66
C ASP A 1119 64.02 -29.35 0.67
N PRO A 1120 65.37 -29.31 0.59
CA PRO A 1120 66.14 -28.06 0.59
C PRO A 1120 65.93 -27.17 -0.65
N ASN A 1121 65.34 -27.68 -1.74
CA ASN A 1121 64.99 -26.88 -2.92
C ASN A 1121 63.58 -26.27 -2.87
N SER A 1122 62.80 -26.56 -1.82
CA SER A 1122 61.47 -25.97 -1.62
C SER A 1122 61.50 -24.43 -1.61
N PRO A 1123 60.58 -23.73 -2.32
CA PRO A 1123 60.46 -22.27 -2.24
C PRO A 1123 60.27 -21.74 -0.81
N PHE A 1124 59.62 -22.54 0.06
CA PHE A 1124 59.40 -22.19 1.46
C PHE A 1124 60.68 -22.20 2.30
N ALA A 1125 61.67 -23.04 1.98
CA ALA A 1125 62.98 -23.02 2.64
C ALA A 1125 63.74 -21.73 2.31
N LYS A 1126 63.67 -21.26 1.06
CA LYS A 1126 64.27 -19.99 0.62
C LYS A 1126 63.57 -18.77 1.26
N LEU A 1127 62.25 -18.82 1.43
CA LEU A 1127 61.50 -17.80 2.19
C LEU A 1127 61.82 -17.82 3.70
N ALA A 1128 62.07 -18.98 4.30
CA ALA A 1128 62.52 -19.08 5.69
C ALA A 1128 63.89 -18.42 5.89
N ALA A 1129 64.88 -18.76 5.04
CA ALA A 1129 66.21 -18.14 5.08
C ALA A 1129 66.17 -16.62 4.84
N LEU A 1130 65.31 -16.15 3.91
CA LEU A 1130 65.12 -14.71 3.68
C LEU A 1130 64.52 -14.00 4.91
N LYS A 1131 63.55 -14.64 5.59
CA LYS A 1131 62.94 -14.14 6.82
C LYS A 1131 63.97 -14.07 7.96
N GLU A 1132 64.86 -15.06 8.07
CA GLU A 1132 65.93 -15.12 9.06
C GLU A 1132 66.99 -14.01 8.83
N GLN A 1133 67.41 -13.81 7.58
CA GLN A 1133 68.26 -12.68 7.17
C GLN A 1133 67.61 -11.30 7.43
N LEU A 1134 66.29 -11.20 7.37
CA LEU A 1134 65.55 -9.96 7.69
C LEU A 1134 65.38 -9.73 9.19
N SER A 1135 65.36 -10.77 10.03
CA SER A 1135 65.44 -10.62 11.49
C SER A 1135 66.84 -10.25 11.97
N GLY A 1136 67.90 -10.82 11.38
CA GLY A 1136 69.30 -10.50 11.71
C GLY A 1136 69.80 -9.11 11.27
N ARG A 1137 68.90 -8.21 10.89
CA ARG A 1137 69.22 -6.85 10.40
C ARG A 1137 68.48 -5.74 11.17
N LYS A 1138 68.08 -6.03 12.41
CA LYS A 1138 67.47 -5.08 13.37
C LYS A 1138 68.00 -5.29 14.80
N GLU A 1139 69.31 -5.18 14.93
CA GLU A 1139 69.95 -4.54 16.10
C GLU A 1139 70.52 -3.18 15.63
#